data_AF-A0A0C3BYU4-F1
#
_entry.id   AF-A0A0C3BYU4-F1
#
_cell.length_a   1.000
_cell.length_b   1.000
_cell.length_c   1.000
_cell.angle_alpha   90.00
_cell.angle_beta   90.00
_cell.angle_gamma   90.00
#
_symmetry.space_group_name_H-M   'P 1'
#
loop_
_entity.id
_entity.type
_entity.pdbx_description
1 polymer ?
#
loop_
_entity_poly.entity_id
_entity_poly.type
_entity_poly.pdbx_seq_one_letter_code
_entity_poly.pdbx_strand_id
1 'polypeptide(L)'
;MTSSDRGYTILLTHLHNTSSKLPLATIQGALSHHLATASPLPTPLAAAAISSPFYLSQPFTFDKLQSFSTAFRHATHLKYQALVDAEKSRSKLSALLGSSLQTMAGQWVSDVLKGVHGGHPVLRLASCSGLLLGVEDLRIGESGEKGEGIDVGNARSGVENETVVALAEVMDTYAYAAGTVPPGVEEWEKEFQPAGQDILSLVLILASQSLPLVEEKKRKALPLPILARLLTATISSTFKSGTFLSSISASVTLSPQHQVHISPSTPLVQTLQSMSSSPLTISIASISKLTANVLELLIDSPSSSRLNEGMDTISETLDVLRELAKQVERDWIACPLASCTDRDIAQDSKETTKSMWTVLKTLLFSNVMLAEAVLSASVYLRPGSSRITPASLALQTLHILSHLSFIISEFGGVTTTTQGFEHLKKTFYLALDILAHGDGEQGMKAEAYVQQSCFALNSQRAESAATAPRQAKQAFVLASIEQLVPVLSDKCIRDWVWGVCYPHLSDPTHRQTYESAHSVILAIFASHAQRQQQQFTGSQPSDTSPLTTTPRAKNFGSETDIIEREPATNEESNIAATFVKYMVPFYAKCLIDNSVDGKLNTPQLRLAYAALVRSAGASSLASSGAPDEMYTLAWYCVQLLLDTINELSLSQPQNSKGKGKANNRVENDDGAKTADRVHRLHLMLISTISSLPIPLMLRALEETRRLITAYPVDHVGGAGTGAAVDSEEVGENGGKAELLEALFNELLEKTGDREKEAAMRWWYKYRPELISEKVPSKGEQEVGNGGLFSWFKNRRAGAGQERREQKEVVEETLPNLTLSRL
;
A
#
# COMPACT_ATOMS: atom_id res chain seq x y z
N MET A 1 -10.09 -29.80 58.69
CA MET A 1 -9.40 -28.73 57.96
C MET A 1 -8.14 -29.33 57.38
N THR A 2 -8.25 -29.77 56.14
CA THR A 2 -7.15 -30.37 55.37
C THR A 2 -6.13 -29.27 55.03
N SER A 3 -4.88 -29.64 54.73
CA SER A 3 -3.80 -28.69 54.40
C SER A 3 -4.14 -27.68 53.28
N SER A 4 -5.18 -27.92 52.46
CA SER A 4 -5.68 -26.99 51.45
C SER A 4 -6.26 -25.69 52.01
N ASP A 5 -6.72 -25.67 53.27
CA ASP A 5 -7.33 -24.48 53.88
C ASP A 5 -6.30 -23.38 54.20
N ARG A 6 -5.05 -23.75 54.47
CA ARG A 6 -4.01 -22.78 54.88
C ARG A 6 -3.59 -21.88 53.71
N GLY A 7 -3.37 -22.46 52.52
CA GLY A 7 -3.01 -21.69 51.31
C GLY A 7 -4.10 -20.70 50.91
N TYR A 8 -5.37 -21.15 50.97
CA TYR A 8 -6.53 -20.31 50.68
C TYR A 8 -6.64 -19.13 51.65
N THR A 9 -6.47 -19.38 52.95
CA THR A 9 -6.51 -18.33 53.98
C THR A 9 -5.38 -17.31 53.81
N ILE A 10 -4.18 -17.78 53.44
CA ILE A 10 -3.04 -16.90 53.14
C ILE A 10 -3.36 -16.02 51.92
N LEU A 11 -3.90 -16.60 50.84
CA LEU A 11 -4.30 -15.83 49.65
C LEU A 11 -5.34 -14.75 50.01
N LEU A 12 -6.41 -15.10 50.73
CA LEU A 12 -7.43 -14.13 51.15
C LEU A 12 -6.84 -12.99 51.99
N THR A 13 -5.91 -13.32 52.90
CA THR A 13 -5.20 -12.31 53.70
C THR A 13 -4.45 -11.34 52.80
N HIS A 14 -3.78 -11.83 51.76
CA HIS A 14 -3.07 -10.96 50.81
C HIS A 14 -4.01 -10.17 49.91
N LEU A 15 -5.15 -10.72 49.49
CA LEU A 15 -6.15 -9.99 48.70
C LEU A 15 -6.78 -8.85 49.52
N HIS A 16 -7.05 -9.06 50.81
CA HIS A 16 -7.65 -8.05 51.68
C HIS A 16 -6.69 -6.92 52.10
N ASN A 17 -5.38 -7.07 51.87
CA ASN A 17 -4.38 -6.06 52.20
C ASN A 17 -4.07 -5.19 50.97
N THR A 18 -3.98 -3.87 51.14
CA THR A 18 -3.59 -2.94 50.06
C THR A 18 -2.16 -3.15 49.56
N SER A 19 -1.30 -3.76 50.38
CA SER A 19 0.06 -4.13 50.02
C SER A 19 0.32 -5.59 50.40
N SER A 20 1.05 -6.30 49.53
CA SER A 20 1.45 -7.67 49.78
C SER A 20 2.97 -7.78 49.78
N LYS A 21 3.51 -8.60 50.69
CA LYS A 21 4.93 -8.96 50.71
C LYS A 21 5.26 -10.07 49.71
N LEU A 22 4.24 -10.73 49.13
CA LEU A 22 4.45 -11.78 48.14
C LEU A 22 4.66 -11.18 46.75
N PRO A 23 5.51 -11.80 45.92
CA PRO A 23 5.62 -11.45 44.50
C PRO A 23 4.25 -11.57 43.81
N LEU A 24 3.98 -10.65 42.87
CA LEU A 24 2.73 -10.62 42.11
C LEU A 24 2.45 -11.96 41.41
N ALA A 25 3.47 -12.59 40.82
CA ALA A 25 3.37 -13.91 40.19
C ALA A 25 2.93 -15.02 41.17
N THR A 26 3.31 -14.94 42.45
CA THR A 26 2.88 -15.89 43.47
C THR A 26 1.40 -15.73 43.79
N ILE A 27 0.92 -14.49 43.90
CA ILE A 27 -0.50 -14.18 44.14
C ILE A 27 -1.34 -14.63 42.93
N GLN A 28 -0.87 -14.36 41.71
CA GLN A 28 -1.48 -14.83 40.47
C GLN A 28 -1.62 -16.35 40.42
N GLY A 29 -0.53 -17.08 40.67
CA GLY A 29 -0.52 -18.54 40.66
C GLY A 29 -1.44 -19.12 41.73
N ALA A 30 -1.40 -18.58 42.96
CA ALA A 30 -2.29 -18.99 44.04
C ALA A 30 -3.77 -18.73 43.70
N LEU A 31 -4.09 -17.55 43.14
CA LEU A 31 -5.45 -17.21 42.72
C LEU A 31 -5.94 -18.14 41.62
N SER A 32 -5.11 -18.42 40.61
CA SER A 32 -5.44 -19.34 39.51
C SER A 32 -5.77 -20.74 40.03
N HIS A 33 -4.90 -21.28 40.89
CA HIS A 33 -5.04 -22.60 41.48
C HIS A 33 -6.30 -22.70 42.36
N HIS A 34 -6.53 -21.74 43.24
CA HIS A 34 -7.68 -21.77 44.14
C HIS A 34 -9.01 -21.50 43.40
N LEU A 35 -9.05 -20.68 42.35
CA LEU A 35 -10.25 -20.53 41.52
C LEU A 35 -10.62 -21.83 40.77
N ALA A 36 -9.62 -22.60 40.33
CA ALA A 36 -9.85 -23.88 39.67
C ALA A 36 -10.29 -25.00 40.64
N THR A 37 -9.80 -24.98 41.88
CA THR A 37 -9.95 -26.08 42.85
C THR A 37 -10.94 -25.81 43.99
N ALA A 38 -11.44 -24.58 44.16
CA ALA A 38 -12.35 -24.22 45.24
C ALA A 38 -13.61 -25.11 45.26
N SER A 39 -13.95 -25.60 46.45
CA SER A 39 -15.13 -26.42 46.74
C SER A 39 -15.86 -25.84 47.95
N PRO A 40 -17.21 -25.70 47.95
CA PRO A 40 -18.12 -26.22 46.93
C PRO A 40 -18.23 -25.37 45.66
N LEU A 41 -17.94 -24.05 45.70
CA LEU A 41 -18.08 -23.14 44.55
C LEU A 41 -16.96 -22.10 44.51
N PRO A 42 -16.48 -21.69 43.31
CA PRO A 42 -15.47 -20.65 43.14
C PRO A 42 -16.01 -19.22 43.37
N THR A 43 -17.34 -19.06 43.41
CA THR A 43 -18.05 -17.77 43.49
C THR A 43 -17.55 -16.86 44.61
N PRO A 44 -17.38 -17.29 45.88
CA PRO A 44 -16.95 -16.40 46.96
C PRO A 44 -15.50 -15.90 46.76
N LEU A 45 -14.62 -16.74 46.21
CA LEU A 45 -13.24 -16.34 45.93
C LEU A 45 -13.19 -15.34 44.78
N ALA A 46 -13.97 -15.54 43.72
CA ALA A 46 -14.08 -14.58 42.62
C ALA A 46 -14.57 -13.21 43.14
N ALA A 47 -15.58 -13.20 44.02
CA ALA A 47 -16.10 -11.97 44.65
C ALA A 47 -15.07 -11.29 45.58
N ALA A 48 -14.32 -12.07 46.36
CA ALA A 48 -13.23 -11.53 47.18
C ALA A 48 -12.08 -10.97 46.32
N ALA A 49 -11.75 -11.64 45.21
CA ALA A 49 -10.70 -11.23 44.30
C ALA A 49 -11.05 -9.92 43.57
N ILE A 50 -12.31 -9.73 43.19
CA ILE A 50 -12.74 -8.53 42.46
C ILE A 50 -12.95 -7.31 43.35
N SER A 51 -13.15 -7.54 44.64
CA SER A 51 -13.25 -6.51 45.67
C SER A 51 -11.92 -6.29 46.38
N SER A 52 -10.84 -6.91 45.90
CA SER A 52 -9.53 -6.99 46.54
C SER A 52 -8.85 -5.61 46.64
N PRO A 53 -8.63 -5.08 47.85
CA PRO A 53 -7.82 -3.88 48.05
C PRO A 53 -6.41 -3.99 47.47
N PHE A 54 -5.84 -5.19 47.36
CA PHE A 54 -4.53 -5.38 46.73
C PHE A 54 -4.52 -4.94 45.26
N TYR A 55 -5.52 -5.37 44.48
CA TYR A 55 -5.62 -5.02 43.06
C TYR A 55 -6.21 -3.62 42.83
N LEU A 56 -7.02 -3.11 43.78
CA LEU A 56 -7.56 -1.75 43.76
C LEU A 56 -6.60 -0.69 44.34
N SER A 57 -5.49 -1.11 44.94
CA SER A 57 -4.53 -0.18 45.55
C SER A 57 -3.88 0.70 44.49
N GLN A 58 -4.01 2.02 44.67
CA GLN A 58 -3.40 3.02 43.81
C GLN A 58 -1.86 3.03 43.98
N PRO A 59 -1.09 3.20 42.88
CA PRO A 59 -1.54 3.35 41.50
C PRO A 59 -2.00 2.01 40.88
N PHE A 60 -3.03 2.06 40.03
CA PHE A 60 -3.36 0.97 39.11
C PHE A 60 -2.21 0.78 38.11
N THR A 61 -1.54 -0.37 38.16
CA THR A 61 -0.47 -0.69 37.21
C THR A 61 -0.96 -1.71 36.19
N PHE A 62 -0.42 -1.62 34.96
CA PHE A 62 -0.68 -2.60 33.92
C PHE A 62 -0.36 -4.03 34.39
N ASP A 63 0.77 -4.22 35.07
CA ASP A 63 1.21 -5.54 35.56
C ASP A 63 0.20 -6.16 36.52
N LYS A 64 -0.39 -5.38 37.44
CA LYS A 64 -1.42 -5.87 38.36
C LYS A 64 -2.67 -6.33 37.59
N LEU A 65 -3.14 -5.53 36.64
CA LEU A 65 -4.33 -5.83 35.84
C LEU A 65 -4.10 -7.03 34.90
N GLN A 66 -2.95 -7.08 34.24
CA GLN A 66 -2.56 -8.19 33.38
C GLN A 66 -2.38 -9.48 34.19
N SER A 67 -1.75 -9.40 35.36
CA SER A 67 -1.60 -10.52 36.27
C SER A 67 -2.95 -11.04 36.75
N PHE A 68 -3.88 -10.14 37.08
CA PHE A 68 -5.25 -10.50 37.46
C PHE A 68 -5.99 -11.21 36.31
N SER A 69 -5.98 -10.63 35.11
CA SER A 69 -6.55 -11.25 33.90
C SER A 69 -5.94 -12.63 33.64
N THR A 70 -4.61 -12.75 33.71
CA THR A 70 -3.90 -14.00 33.51
C THR A 70 -4.29 -15.05 34.55
N ALA A 71 -4.59 -14.65 35.79
CA ALA A 71 -5.04 -15.58 36.82
C ALA A 71 -6.35 -16.28 36.46
N PHE A 72 -7.33 -15.53 35.91
CA PHE A 72 -8.61 -16.09 35.45
C PHE A 72 -8.44 -16.95 34.19
N ARG A 73 -7.56 -16.53 33.27
CA ARG A 73 -7.21 -17.34 32.09
C ARG A 73 -6.60 -18.69 32.51
N HIS A 74 -5.60 -18.67 33.39
CA HIS A 74 -4.95 -19.88 33.90
C HIS A 74 -5.88 -20.74 34.75
N ALA A 75 -6.77 -20.14 35.54
CA ALA A 75 -7.78 -20.89 36.30
C ALA A 75 -8.69 -21.72 35.36
N THR A 76 -9.00 -21.19 34.17
CA THR A 76 -9.82 -21.88 33.16
C THR A 76 -9.11 -23.14 32.65
N HIS A 77 -7.82 -23.03 32.32
CA HIS A 77 -6.98 -24.16 31.90
C HIS A 77 -6.80 -25.20 33.00
N LEU A 78 -6.48 -24.76 34.22
CA LEU A 78 -6.31 -25.65 35.37
C LEU A 78 -7.62 -26.38 35.71
N LYS A 79 -8.76 -25.69 35.62
CA LYS A 79 -10.06 -26.31 35.82
C LYS A 79 -10.33 -27.37 34.76
N TYR A 80 -10.07 -27.04 33.50
CA TYR A 80 -10.25 -27.94 32.39
C TYR A 80 -9.43 -29.22 32.55
N GLN A 81 -8.13 -29.10 32.86
CA GLN A 81 -7.24 -30.23 33.15
C GLN A 81 -7.77 -31.09 34.30
N ALA A 82 -8.19 -30.46 35.41
CA ALA A 82 -8.76 -31.18 36.54
C ALA A 82 -10.06 -31.95 36.18
N LEU A 83 -10.91 -31.38 35.32
CA LEU A 83 -12.11 -32.06 34.83
C LEU A 83 -11.78 -33.22 33.89
N VAL A 84 -10.78 -33.07 33.01
CA VAL A 84 -10.29 -34.13 32.14
C VAL A 84 -9.74 -35.31 32.96
N ASP A 85 -8.95 -35.02 34.00
CA ASP A 85 -8.38 -36.07 34.86
C ASP A 85 -9.45 -36.73 35.76
N ALA A 86 -10.45 -35.95 36.19
CA ALA A 86 -11.63 -36.50 36.86
C ALA A 86 -12.44 -37.43 35.93
N GLU A 87 -12.55 -37.09 34.65
CA GLU A 87 -13.23 -37.94 33.66
C GLU A 87 -12.45 -39.24 33.38
N LYS A 88 -11.11 -39.17 33.29
CA LYS A 88 -10.24 -40.35 33.13
C LYS A 88 -10.33 -41.31 34.31
N SER A 89 -10.52 -40.79 35.52
CA SER A 89 -10.63 -41.59 36.74
C SER A 89 -12.05 -42.12 37.01
N ARG A 90 -13.05 -41.67 36.25
CA ARG A 90 -14.46 -42.04 36.42
C ARG A 90 -14.71 -43.46 35.88
N SER A 91 -15.51 -44.25 36.60
CA SER A 91 -15.91 -45.59 36.14
C SER A 91 -16.79 -45.49 34.88
N LYS A 92 -16.71 -46.48 33.97
CA LYS A 92 -17.51 -46.49 32.72
C LYS A 92 -19.02 -46.28 32.95
N LEU A 93 -19.55 -46.82 34.05
CA LEU A 93 -20.96 -46.63 34.44
C LEU A 93 -21.26 -45.20 34.88
N SER A 94 -20.34 -44.56 35.63
CA SER A 94 -20.51 -43.17 36.03
C SER A 94 -20.29 -42.19 34.88
N ALA A 95 -19.50 -42.55 33.85
CA ALA A 95 -19.30 -41.73 32.66
C ALA A 95 -20.59 -41.60 31.82
N LEU A 96 -21.40 -42.66 31.73
CA LEU A 96 -22.68 -42.63 30.99
C LEU A 96 -23.77 -41.77 31.66
N LEU A 97 -23.70 -41.58 32.98
CA LEU A 97 -24.68 -40.81 33.77
C LEU A 97 -24.15 -39.43 34.20
N GLY A 98 -22.86 -39.17 33.99
CA GLY A 98 -22.22 -37.91 34.37
C GLY A 98 -22.58 -36.77 33.44
N SER A 99 -22.60 -35.55 33.96
CA SER A 99 -22.63 -34.34 33.13
C SER A 99 -21.41 -34.31 32.21
N SER A 100 -21.61 -33.94 30.95
CA SER A 100 -20.51 -33.81 29.98
C SER A 100 -19.44 -32.84 30.46
N LEU A 101 -18.19 -33.05 30.03
CA LEU A 101 -17.05 -32.16 30.30
C LEU A 101 -17.37 -30.70 29.96
N GLN A 102 -18.06 -30.50 28.83
CA GLN A 102 -18.61 -29.23 28.38
C GLN A 102 -19.54 -28.57 29.41
N THR A 103 -20.51 -29.34 29.93
CA THR A 103 -21.47 -28.86 30.92
C THR A 103 -20.79 -28.52 32.24
N MET A 104 -19.84 -29.34 32.69
CA MET A 104 -19.08 -29.07 33.92
C MET A 104 -18.21 -27.82 33.81
N ALA A 105 -17.53 -27.65 32.68
CA ALA A 105 -16.74 -26.45 32.40
C ALA A 105 -17.63 -25.20 32.31
N GLY A 106 -18.74 -25.28 31.56
CA GLY A 106 -19.71 -24.18 31.45
C GLY A 106 -20.35 -23.80 32.79
N GLN A 107 -20.65 -24.78 33.65
CA GLN A 107 -21.14 -24.53 35.00
C GLN A 107 -20.10 -23.82 35.86
N TRP A 108 -18.83 -24.26 35.83
CA TRP A 108 -17.75 -23.59 36.56
C TRP A 108 -17.54 -22.15 36.08
N VAL A 109 -17.52 -21.91 34.76
CA VAL A 109 -17.43 -20.55 34.19
C VAL A 109 -18.58 -19.68 34.70
N SER A 110 -19.80 -20.23 34.70
CA SER A 110 -20.99 -19.52 35.19
C SER A 110 -20.89 -19.19 36.69
N ASP A 111 -20.33 -20.10 37.51
CA ASP A 111 -20.18 -19.88 38.95
C ASP A 111 -19.05 -18.90 39.29
N VAL A 112 -17.96 -18.88 38.52
CA VAL A 112 -16.95 -17.82 38.59
C VAL A 112 -17.58 -16.48 38.23
N LEU A 113 -18.32 -16.44 37.11
CA LEU A 113 -18.95 -15.22 36.61
C LEU A 113 -19.94 -14.63 37.63
N LYS A 114 -20.75 -15.46 38.31
CA LYS A 114 -21.62 -15.00 39.42
C LYS A 114 -20.85 -14.24 40.51
N GLY A 115 -19.61 -14.64 40.81
CA GLY A 115 -18.78 -13.97 41.81
C GLY A 115 -18.14 -12.68 41.30
N VAL A 116 -18.00 -12.54 39.98
CA VAL A 116 -17.51 -11.32 39.33
C VAL A 116 -18.58 -10.21 39.34
N HIS A 117 -19.87 -10.55 39.35
CA HIS A 117 -20.94 -9.53 39.35
C HIS A 117 -20.87 -8.61 40.58
N GLY A 118 -21.08 -7.31 40.37
CA GLY A 118 -21.15 -6.29 41.43
C GLY A 118 -19.80 -5.80 41.96
N GLY A 119 -18.69 -6.28 41.40
CA GLY A 119 -17.34 -5.79 41.69
C GLY A 119 -16.99 -4.44 41.06
N HIS A 120 -15.76 -3.97 41.30
CA HIS A 120 -15.23 -2.78 40.64
C HIS A 120 -15.15 -2.98 39.11
N PRO A 121 -15.65 -2.05 38.27
CA PRO A 121 -15.76 -2.24 36.82
C PRO A 121 -14.45 -2.63 36.12
N VAL A 122 -13.32 -2.01 36.53
CA VAL A 122 -11.98 -2.32 36.00
C VAL A 122 -11.57 -3.78 36.26
N LEU A 123 -11.80 -4.30 37.47
CA LEU A 123 -11.45 -5.68 37.81
C LEU A 123 -12.45 -6.68 37.22
N ARG A 124 -13.72 -6.28 37.04
CA ARG A 124 -14.71 -7.02 36.23
C ARG A 124 -14.23 -7.21 34.82
N LEU A 125 -13.84 -6.13 34.15
CA LEU A 125 -13.33 -6.24 32.79
C LEU A 125 -12.05 -7.10 32.72
N ALA A 126 -11.11 -6.92 33.66
CA ALA A 126 -9.87 -7.70 33.68
C ALA A 126 -10.13 -9.21 33.89
N SER A 127 -10.98 -9.57 34.85
CA SER A 127 -11.35 -10.98 35.10
C SER A 127 -12.14 -11.59 33.94
N CYS A 128 -13.11 -10.88 33.38
CA CYS A 128 -13.87 -11.32 32.22
C CYS A 128 -13.00 -11.45 30.97
N SER A 129 -12.04 -10.54 30.76
CA SER A 129 -11.07 -10.65 29.67
C SER A 129 -10.23 -11.92 29.79
N GLY A 130 -9.70 -12.20 30.98
CA GLY A 130 -8.97 -13.42 31.27
C GLY A 130 -9.80 -14.69 31.07
N LEU A 131 -11.04 -14.69 31.58
CA LEU A 131 -11.97 -15.81 31.46
C LEU A 131 -12.37 -16.06 30.00
N LEU A 132 -12.63 -15.00 29.22
CA LEU A 132 -12.99 -15.10 27.80
C LEU A 132 -11.81 -15.62 26.96
N LEU A 133 -10.59 -15.13 27.22
CA LEU A 133 -9.38 -15.66 26.60
C LEU A 133 -9.17 -17.14 26.94
N GLY A 134 -9.37 -17.53 28.20
CA GLY A 134 -9.25 -18.92 28.63
C GLY A 134 -10.29 -19.84 27.96
N VAL A 135 -11.54 -19.38 27.87
CA VAL A 135 -12.61 -20.10 27.16
C VAL A 135 -12.31 -20.22 25.65
N GLU A 136 -11.76 -19.18 25.04
CA GLU A 136 -11.34 -19.22 23.64
C GLU A 136 -10.20 -20.22 23.40
N ASP A 137 -9.21 -20.26 24.30
CA ASP A 137 -8.12 -21.23 24.20
C ASP A 137 -8.65 -22.68 24.24
N LEU A 138 -9.64 -22.96 25.10
CA LEU A 138 -10.29 -24.27 25.15
C LEU A 138 -11.08 -24.61 23.87
N ARG A 139 -11.66 -23.59 23.22
CA ARG A 139 -12.43 -23.74 21.98
C ARG A 139 -11.53 -24.06 20.78
N ILE A 140 -10.39 -23.38 20.67
CA ILE A 140 -9.42 -23.64 19.58
C ILE A 140 -8.75 -25.01 19.79
N GLY A 141 -8.64 -25.45 21.05
CA GLY A 141 -7.92 -26.65 21.44
C GLY A 141 -6.42 -26.38 21.54
N GLU A 142 -5.72 -27.17 22.35
CA GLU A 142 -4.25 -27.24 22.23
C GLU A 142 -3.96 -27.81 20.84
N SER A 143 -3.24 -27.05 20.01
CA SER A 143 -3.05 -27.23 18.56
C SER A 143 -2.38 -28.54 18.12
N GLY A 144 -2.34 -29.57 18.97
CA GLY A 144 -1.85 -30.90 18.68
C GLY A 144 -2.91 -31.76 17.99
N GLU A 145 -2.91 -31.70 16.66
CA GLU A 145 -3.39 -32.64 15.61
C GLU A 145 -4.67 -33.50 15.76
N LYS A 146 -5.27 -33.69 16.94
CA LYS A 146 -6.46 -34.58 17.12
C LYS A 146 -7.44 -34.16 18.22
N GLY A 147 -7.24 -33.04 18.90
CA GLY A 147 -8.16 -32.58 19.94
C GLY A 147 -9.34 -31.78 19.37
N GLU A 148 -10.57 -32.31 19.45
CA GLU A 148 -11.77 -31.48 19.32
C GLU A 148 -11.80 -30.48 20.48
N GLY A 149 -11.74 -29.18 20.18
CA GLY A 149 -11.89 -28.13 21.19
C GLY A 149 -13.27 -28.19 21.88
N ILE A 150 -13.38 -27.61 23.07
CA ILE A 150 -14.61 -27.66 23.87
C ILE A 150 -15.28 -26.30 23.90
N ASP A 151 -16.51 -26.24 23.42
CA ASP A 151 -17.35 -25.06 23.48
C ASP A 151 -18.12 -25.02 24.80
N VAL A 152 -17.80 -24.11 25.72
CA VAL A 152 -18.53 -23.99 27.00
C VAL A 152 -19.99 -23.48 26.86
N GLY A 153 -20.48 -23.28 25.63
CA GLY A 153 -21.88 -23.00 25.30
C GLY A 153 -22.35 -21.66 25.87
N ASN A 154 -23.54 -21.65 26.49
CA ASN A 154 -24.17 -20.43 27.01
C ASN A 154 -23.31 -19.69 28.06
N ALA A 155 -22.39 -20.38 28.73
CA ALA A 155 -21.50 -19.74 29.70
C ALA A 155 -20.58 -18.71 29.04
N ARG A 156 -20.08 -18.99 27.83
CA ARG A 156 -19.29 -18.04 27.03
C ARG A 156 -20.12 -16.78 26.77
N SER A 157 -21.36 -16.97 26.36
CA SER A 157 -22.29 -15.87 26.08
C SER A 157 -22.48 -14.94 27.29
N GLY A 158 -22.52 -15.52 28.50
CA GLY A 158 -22.55 -14.76 29.76
C GLY A 158 -21.29 -13.94 30.01
N VAL A 159 -20.10 -14.53 29.80
CA VAL A 159 -18.82 -13.80 29.95
C VAL A 159 -18.71 -12.64 28.95
N GLU A 160 -19.16 -12.85 27.71
CA GLU A 160 -19.21 -11.82 26.68
C GLU A 160 -20.13 -10.65 27.07
N ASN A 161 -21.33 -10.94 27.58
CA ASN A 161 -22.27 -9.91 28.03
C ASN A 161 -21.66 -9.09 29.18
N GLU A 162 -21.07 -9.76 30.16
CA GLU A 162 -20.44 -9.10 31.29
C GLU A 162 -19.20 -8.29 30.88
N THR A 163 -18.43 -8.75 29.89
CA THR A 163 -17.31 -7.98 29.30
C THR A 163 -17.81 -6.66 28.70
N VAL A 164 -18.91 -6.70 27.96
CA VAL A 164 -19.54 -5.52 27.36
C VAL A 164 -20.06 -4.56 28.43
N VAL A 165 -20.77 -5.08 29.44
CA VAL A 165 -21.30 -4.26 30.55
C VAL A 165 -20.17 -3.63 31.36
N ALA A 166 -19.15 -4.40 31.75
CA ALA A 166 -18.02 -3.90 32.50
C ALA A 166 -17.24 -2.82 31.74
N LEU A 167 -17.05 -2.99 30.42
CA LEU A 167 -16.41 -1.96 29.59
C LEU A 167 -17.27 -0.69 29.52
N ALA A 168 -18.59 -0.81 29.32
CA ALA A 168 -19.49 0.34 29.31
C ALA A 168 -19.43 1.12 30.63
N GLU A 169 -19.47 0.44 31.77
CA GLU A 169 -19.36 1.09 33.08
C GLU A 169 -18.00 1.77 33.28
N VAL A 170 -16.89 1.16 32.81
CA VAL A 170 -15.57 1.82 32.85
C VAL A 170 -15.56 3.07 31.97
N MET A 171 -16.15 3.00 30.78
CA MET A 171 -16.25 4.17 29.89
C MET A 171 -17.06 5.28 30.58
N ASP A 172 -18.22 4.97 31.15
CA ASP A 172 -19.04 5.97 31.85
C ASP A 172 -18.33 6.57 33.06
N THR A 173 -17.53 5.77 33.79
CA THR A 173 -16.81 6.22 34.99
C THR A 173 -15.60 7.10 34.65
N TYR A 174 -14.88 6.80 33.56
CA TYR A 174 -13.57 7.40 33.28
C TYR A 174 -13.48 8.19 31.97
N ALA A 175 -14.48 8.17 31.08
CA ALA A 175 -14.42 8.91 29.81
C ALA A 175 -14.32 10.43 30.00
N TYR A 176 -14.95 10.98 31.03
CA TYR A 176 -14.89 12.42 31.35
C TYR A 176 -13.47 12.89 31.70
N ALA A 177 -12.62 12.01 32.23
CA ALA A 177 -11.21 12.28 32.49
C ALA A 177 -10.40 12.56 31.22
N ALA A 178 -10.78 11.94 30.10
CA ALA A 178 -9.98 11.91 28.88
C ALA A 178 -10.07 13.19 28.03
N GLY A 179 -10.71 14.26 28.53
CA GLY A 179 -10.67 15.59 27.90
C GLY A 179 -11.52 15.74 26.65
N THR A 180 -12.52 14.88 26.45
CA THR A 180 -13.45 14.94 25.30
C THR A 180 -14.61 15.93 25.50
N VAL A 181 -14.68 16.63 26.64
CA VAL A 181 -15.76 17.57 26.97
C VAL A 181 -15.35 19.02 26.65
N PRO A 182 -16.24 19.84 26.05
CA PRO A 182 -15.97 21.25 25.78
C PRO A 182 -15.63 22.05 27.05
N PRO A 183 -14.78 23.08 26.94
CA PRO A 183 -14.29 23.86 28.08
C PRO A 183 -15.44 24.62 28.75
N GLY A 184 -15.71 24.34 30.03
CA GLY A 184 -16.60 25.16 30.85
C GLY A 184 -17.40 24.47 31.96
N VAL A 185 -17.54 23.13 31.98
CA VAL A 185 -18.50 22.47 32.87
C VAL A 185 -17.87 21.69 34.05
N GLU A 186 -16.64 21.19 33.99
CA GLU A 186 -16.17 20.16 34.95
C GLU A 186 -14.72 20.33 35.44
N GLU A 187 -14.40 21.45 36.06
CA GLU A 187 -13.12 21.58 36.80
C GLU A 187 -13.18 20.87 38.17
N TRP A 188 -14.38 20.74 38.75
CA TRP A 188 -14.60 20.09 40.04
C TRP A 188 -14.45 18.56 39.99
N GLU A 189 -14.97 17.88 38.96
CA GLU A 189 -14.88 16.42 38.89
C GLU A 189 -13.45 15.90 38.78
N LYS A 190 -12.54 16.73 38.23
CA LYS A 190 -11.09 16.43 38.18
C LYS A 190 -10.45 16.33 39.56
N GLU A 191 -10.98 17.02 40.58
CA GLU A 191 -10.46 16.94 41.96
C GLU A 191 -10.78 15.59 42.63
N PHE A 192 -11.83 14.89 42.19
CA PHE A 192 -12.18 13.57 42.70
C PHE A 192 -11.58 12.42 41.91
N GLN A 193 -10.87 12.71 40.82
CA GLN A 193 -10.18 11.66 40.08
C GLN A 193 -8.88 11.28 40.80
N PRO A 194 -8.63 9.98 41.00
CA PRO A 194 -7.42 9.53 41.65
C PRO A 194 -6.19 9.97 40.84
N ALA A 195 -5.33 10.78 41.46
CA ALA A 195 -4.05 11.16 40.87
C ALA A 195 -3.21 9.91 40.56
N GLY A 196 -2.93 9.63 39.29
CA GLY A 196 -2.25 8.40 38.88
C GLY A 196 -2.46 8.11 37.40
N GLN A 197 -1.76 7.09 36.88
CA GLN A 197 -1.79 6.66 35.48
C GLN A 197 -3.20 6.64 34.86
N ASP A 198 -3.28 6.88 33.55
CA ASP A 198 -4.52 6.82 32.77
C ASP A 198 -5.13 5.39 32.81
N ILE A 199 -5.99 5.15 33.80
CA ILE A 199 -6.67 3.86 34.06
C ILE A 199 -7.45 3.42 32.83
N LEU A 200 -8.07 4.37 32.12
CA LEU A 200 -8.86 4.08 30.94
C LEU A 200 -7.98 3.49 29.83
N SER A 201 -6.81 4.07 29.57
CA SER A 201 -5.85 3.52 28.62
C SER A 201 -5.40 2.10 28.99
N LEU A 202 -5.18 1.80 30.28
CA LEU A 202 -4.84 0.44 30.74
C LEU A 202 -5.98 -0.58 30.52
N VAL A 203 -7.22 -0.15 30.77
CA VAL A 203 -8.42 -0.94 30.52
C VAL A 203 -8.60 -1.20 29.03
N LEU A 204 -8.38 -0.20 28.18
CA LEU A 204 -8.50 -0.35 26.73
C LEU A 204 -7.46 -1.33 26.16
N ILE A 205 -6.27 -1.43 26.76
CA ILE A 205 -5.33 -2.52 26.43
C ILE A 205 -5.98 -3.89 26.66
N LEU A 206 -6.57 -4.13 27.84
CA LEU A 206 -7.24 -5.40 28.14
C LEU A 206 -8.43 -5.65 27.21
N ALA A 207 -9.26 -4.63 26.99
CA ALA A 207 -10.40 -4.71 26.08
C ALA A 207 -9.96 -5.05 24.64
N SER A 208 -8.82 -4.52 24.18
CA SER A 208 -8.28 -4.81 22.85
C SER A 208 -7.93 -6.28 22.63
N GLN A 209 -7.68 -7.03 23.70
CA GLN A 209 -7.35 -8.46 23.65
C GLN A 209 -8.62 -9.32 23.66
N SER A 210 -9.64 -8.93 24.43
CA SER A 210 -10.84 -9.75 24.68
C SER A 210 -12.04 -9.36 23.82
N LEU A 211 -12.27 -8.07 23.55
CA LEU A 211 -13.44 -7.58 22.82
C LEU A 211 -13.52 -8.11 21.38
N PRO A 212 -12.42 -8.31 20.62
CA PRO A 212 -12.48 -8.99 19.32
C PRO A 212 -13.09 -10.40 19.37
N LEU A 213 -13.06 -11.08 20.53
CA LEU A 213 -13.63 -12.42 20.73
C LEU A 213 -15.13 -12.43 21.05
N VAL A 214 -15.69 -11.26 21.40
CA VAL A 214 -17.13 -11.08 21.70
C VAL A 214 -17.95 -11.12 20.41
N GLU A 215 -19.13 -11.74 20.41
CA GLU A 215 -20.02 -11.71 19.25
C GLU A 215 -20.34 -10.28 18.80
N GLU A 216 -20.33 -10.05 17.49
CA GLU A 216 -20.51 -8.74 16.89
C GLU A 216 -21.79 -8.02 17.35
N LYS A 217 -22.91 -8.74 17.42
CA LYS A 217 -24.21 -8.20 17.86
C LYS A 217 -24.16 -7.62 19.26
N LYS A 218 -23.35 -8.19 20.15
CA LYS A 218 -23.19 -7.71 21.53
C LYS A 218 -22.28 -6.49 21.59
N ARG A 219 -21.24 -6.44 20.76
CA ARG A 219 -20.39 -5.24 20.64
C ARG A 219 -21.19 -4.02 20.18
N LYS A 220 -22.17 -4.20 19.28
CA LYS A 220 -23.08 -3.13 18.84
C LYS A 220 -23.96 -2.56 19.96
N ALA A 221 -24.00 -3.17 21.15
CA ALA A 221 -24.68 -2.62 22.32
C ALA A 221 -23.84 -1.55 23.06
N LEU A 222 -22.53 -1.49 22.82
CA LEU A 222 -21.67 -0.44 23.37
C LEU A 222 -21.97 0.91 22.70
N PRO A 223 -21.70 2.04 23.39
CA PRO A 223 -21.68 3.36 22.75
C PRO A 223 -20.44 3.47 21.84
N LEU A 224 -20.53 2.84 20.66
CA LEU A 224 -19.42 2.72 19.70
C LEU A 224 -18.78 4.07 19.33
N PRO A 225 -19.52 5.18 19.15
CA PRO A 225 -18.90 6.48 18.89
C PRO A 225 -17.94 6.93 20.01
N ILE A 226 -18.36 6.76 21.26
CA ILE A 226 -17.54 7.10 22.43
C ILE A 226 -16.32 6.18 22.49
N LEU A 227 -16.51 4.88 22.30
CA LEU A 227 -15.40 3.91 22.29
C LEU A 227 -14.37 4.24 21.21
N ALA A 228 -14.82 4.58 19.99
CA ALA A 228 -13.93 4.98 18.90
C ALA A 228 -13.10 6.22 19.25
N ARG A 229 -13.72 7.25 19.84
CA ARG A 229 -13.01 8.46 20.29
C ARG A 229 -11.98 8.15 21.38
N LEU A 230 -12.34 7.34 22.37
CA LEU A 230 -11.43 6.95 23.45
C LEU A 230 -10.23 6.14 22.92
N LEU A 231 -10.48 5.14 22.06
CA LEU A 231 -9.41 4.37 21.41
C LEU A 231 -8.52 5.25 20.54
N THR A 232 -9.10 6.18 19.77
CA THR A 232 -8.34 7.14 18.95
C THR A 232 -7.49 8.06 19.82
N ALA A 233 -8.04 8.56 20.93
CA ALA A 233 -7.31 9.37 21.90
C ALA A 233 -6.15 8.59 22.54
N THR A 234 -6.34 7.31 22.87
CA THR A 234 -5.28 6.43 23.37
C THR A 234 -4.18 6.21 22.31
N ILE A 235 -4.55 5.99 21.04
CA ILE A 235 -3.57 5.91 19.94
C ILE A 235 -2.79 7.22 19.82
N SER A 236 -3.48 8.36 19.80
CA SER A 236 -2.86 9.70 19.74
C SER A 236 -1.89 9.94 20.91
N SER A 237 -2.32 9.62 22.14
CA SER A 237 -1.50 9.75 23.35
C SER A 237 -0.26 8.84 23.31
N THR A 238 -0.40 7.63 22.78
CA THR A 238 0.72 6.68 22.59
C THR A 238 1.81 7.30 21.71
N PHE A 239 1.43 8.02 20.67
CA PHE A 239 2.34 8.78 19.80
C PHE A 239 2.57 10.22 20.24
N LYS A 240 2.30 10.57 21.51
CA LYS A 240 2.46 11.92 22.07
C LYS A 240 1.84 13.01 21.20
N SER A 241 0.67 12.76 20.63
CA SER A 241 0.00 13.70 19.73
C SER A 241 0.87 14.14 18.53
N GLY A 242 1.78 13.27 18.10
CA GLY A 242 2.72 13.51 17.00
C GLY A 242 3.96 14.30 17.41
N THR A 243 4.07 14.80 18.65
CA THR A 243 5.15 15.70 19.08
C THR A 243 6.37 14.96 19.62
N PHE A 244 6.46 13.64 19.48
CA PHE A 244 7.61 12.85 19.98
C PHE A 244 8.93 13.20 19.28
N LEU A 245 8.87 13.83 18.09
CA LEU A 245 10.04 14.35 17.36
C LEU A 245 10.31 15.84 17.63
N SER A 246 9.51 16.54 18.43
CA SER A 246 9.65 17.99 18.63
C SER A 246 11.02 18.44 19.17
N SER A 247 11.73 17.56 19.90
CA SER A 247 13.07 17.84 20.45
C SER A 247 14.21 17.40 19.55
N ILE A 248 13.92 16.88 18.34
CA ILE A 248 14.92 16.25 17.47
C ILE A 248 16.00 17.25 17.04
N SER A 249 15.63 18.47 16.62
CA SER A 249 16.58 19.47 16.14
C SER A 249 17.51 19.97 17.25
N ALA A 250 17.07 19.94 18.51
CA ALA A 250 17.91 20.28 19.66
C ALA A 250 18.77 19.10 20.14
N SER A 251 18.41 17.86 19.77
CA SER A 251 19.07 16.63 20.20
C SER A 251 20.15 16.15 19.22
N VAL A 252 20.15 16.68 18.00
CA VAL A 252 21.10 16.35 16.93
C VAL A 252 22.27 17.33 16.96
N THR A 253 23.49 16.79 17.07
CA THR A 253 24.75 17.53 16.93
C THR A 253 25.63 16.91 15.85
N LEU A 254 26.63 17.65 15.37
CA LEU A 254 27.65 17.11 14.48
C LEU A 254 28.85 16.61 15.29
N SER A 255 29.28 15.38 15.02
CA SER A 255 30.51 14.82 15.55
C SER A 255 31.74 15.51 14.92
N PRO A 256 32.96 15.34 15.49
CA PRO A 256 34.19 15.83 14.87
C PRO A 256 34.43 15.29 13.45
N GLN A 257 33.86 14.13 13.12
CA GLN A 257 33.91 13.50 11.80
C GLN A 257 32.82 14.00 10.84
N HIS A 258 32.11 15.07 11.19
CA HIS A 258 30.98 15.62 10.42
C HIS A 258 29.80 14.64 10.28
N GLN A 259 29.68 13.66 11.18
CA GLN A 259 28.54 12.74 11.23
C GLN A 259 27.48 13.28 12.18
N VAL A 260 26.22 12.98 11.91
CA VAL A 260 25.12 13.25 12.83
C VAL A 260 25.25 12.35 14.05
N HIS A 261 25.31 12.97 15.21
CA HIS A 261 25.43 12.34 16.51
C HIS A 261 24.24 12.75 17.41
N ILE A 262 23.65 11.76 18.08
CA ILE A 262 22.54 11.92 19.01
C ILE A 262 23.01 11.39 20.36
N SER A 263 23.26 12.29 21.31
CA SER A 263 23.73 11.88 22.63
C SER A 263 22.64 11.09 23.39
N PRO A 264 23.00 10.00 24.10
CA PRO A 264 22.05 9.18 24.85
C PRO A 264 21.35 9.93 26.00
N SER A 265 21.89 11.08 26.43
CA SER A 265 21.28 11.92 27.47
C SER A 265 20.26 12.93 26.94
N THR A 266 20.00 12.95 25.63
CA THR A 266 19.10 13.92 25.00
C THR A 266 17.63 13.67 25.36
N PRO A 267 16.78 14.73 25.37
CA PRO A 267 15.34 14.58 25.59
C PRO A 267 14.65 13.64 24.60
N LEU A 268 15.14 13.57 23.34
CA LEU A 268 14.63 12.65 22.33
C LEU A 268 14.81 11.19 22.76
N VAL A 269 16.02 10.81 23.19
CA VAL A 269 16.30 9.44 23.62
C VAL A 269 15.45 9.05 24.82
N GLN A 270 15.29 9.95 25.79
CA GLN A 270 14.42 9.73 26.95
C GLN A 270 12.95 9.56 26.53
N THR A 271 12.48 10.35 25.56
CA THR A 271 11.12 10.24 25.02
C THR A 271 10.91 8.90 24.32
N LEU A 272 11.84 8.48 23.46
CA LEU A 272 11.79 7.21 22.74
C LEU A 272 11.84 6.02 23.70
N GLN A 273 12.69 6.06 24.73
CA GLN A 273 12.76 5.02 25.76
C GLN A 273 11.48 4.96 26.61
N SER A 274 10.91 6.12 26.97
CA SER A 274 9.63 6.19 27.66
C SER A 274 8.50 5.62 26.81
N MET A 275 8.49 5.90 25.50
CA MET A 275 7.52 5.32 24.57
C MET A 275 7.72 3.81 24.44
N SER A 276 8.92 3.32 24.19
CA SER A 276 9.18 1.89 23.96
C SER A 276 8.91 1.01 25.19
N SER A 277 9.09 1.58 26.39
CA SER A 277 8.77 0.89 27.66
C SER A 277 7.30 1.00 28.08
N SER A 278 6.52 1.85 27.42
CA SER A 278 5.10 2.03 27.72
C SER A 278 4.28 0.79 27.32
N PRO A 279 3.42 0.25 28.21
CA PRO A 279 2.49 -0.82 27.87
C PRO A 279 1.59 -0.50 26.67
N LEU A 280 1.29 0.78 26.44
CA LEU A 280 0.49 1.23 25.32
C LEU A 280 1.19 1.02 23.98
N THR A 281 2.48 1.32 23.90
CA THR A 281 3.26 1.11 22.67
C THR A 281 3.38 -0.37 22.35
N ILE A 282 3.54 -1.23 23.37
CA ILE A 282 3.57 -2.69 23.19
C ILE A 282 2.21 -3.20 22.68
N SER A 283 1.12 -2.59 23.13
CA SER A 283 -0.26 -3.01 22.81
C SER A 283 -0.88 -2.25 21.64
N ILE A 284 -0.15 -1.35 20.98
CA ILE A 284 -0.72 -0.45 19.97
C ILE A 284 -1.33 -1.21 18.80
N ALA A 285 -0.75 -2.36 18.42
CA ALA A 285 -1.30 -3.19 17.35
C ALA A 285 -2.68 -3.76 17.71
N SER A 286 -2.89 -4.22 18.95
CA SER A 286 -4.20 -4.74 19.37
C SER A 286 -5.22 -3.61 19.53
N ILE A 287 -4.79 -2.45 20.05
CA ILE A 287 -5.65 -1.26 20.17
C ILE A 287 -6.07 -0.77 18.77
N SER A 288 -5.14 -0.67 17.82
CA SER A 288 -5.44 -0.30 16.44
C SER A 288 -6.41 -1.29 15.79
N LYS A 289 -6.22 -2.60 16.01
CA LYS A 289 -7.14 -3.63 15.51
C LYS A 289 -8.54 -3.51 16.11
N LEU A 290 -8.64 -3.26 17.42
CA LEU A 290 -9.93 -3.02 18.06
C LEU A 290 -10.59 -1.75 17.50
N THR A 291 -9.81 -0.68 17.30
CA THR A 291 -10.30 0.58 16.73
C THR A 291 -10.85 0.35 15.33
N ALA A 292 -10.09 -0.31 14.46
CA ALA A 292 -10.53 -0.69 13.11
C ALA A 292 -11.86 -1.45 13.14
N ASN A 293 -11.99 -2.49 13.98
CA ASN A 293 -13.23 -3.23 14.13
C ASN A 293 -14.40 -2.35 14.60
N VAL A 294 -14.17 -1.42 15.54
CA VAL A 294 -15.20 -0.49 16.02
C VAL A 294 -15.65 0.45 14.91
N LEU A 295 -14.72 0.97 14.10
CA LEU A 295 -15.04 1.84 12.96
C LEU A 295 -15.84 1.10 11.88
N GLU A 296 -15.52 -0.18 11.59
CA GLU A 296 -16.32 -1.02 10.69
C GLU A 296 -17.76 -1.20 11.20
N LEU A 297 -17.93 -1.44 12.50
CA LEU A 297 -19.25 -1.60 13.10
C LEU A 297 -20.10 -0.32 13.07
N LEU A 298 -19.47 0.85 13.10
CA LEU A 298 -20.16 2.13 12.92
C LEU A 298 -20.75 2.25 11.51
N ILE A 299 -20.03 1.76 10.48
CA ILE A 299 -20.48 1.76 9.09
C ILE A 299 -21.59 0.73 8.87
N ASP A 300 -21.52 -0.46 9.51
CA ASP A 300 -22.53 -1.52 9.40
C ASP A 300 -23.81 -1.28 10.24
N SER A 301 -24.20 0.00 10.37
CA SER A 301 -25.40 0.42 11.10
C SER A 301 -26.62 0.47 10.18
N PRO A 302 -27.73 -0.23 10.50
CA PRO A 302 -28.90 -0.28 9.62
C PRO A 302 -29.75 1.02 9.62
N SER A 303 -29.59 1.87 10.63
CA SER A 303 -30.30 3.15 10.74
C SER A 303 -29.48 4.28 10.13
N SER A 304 -30.06 5.08 9.23
CA SER A 304 -29.41 6.25 8.64
C SER A 304 -28.92 7.25 9.70
N SER A 305 -29.64 7.41 10.82
CA SER A 305 -29.20 8.29 11.90
C SER A 305 -27.92 7.82 12.59
N ARG A 306 -27.83 6.50 12.88
CA ARG A 306 -26.64 5.88 13.48
C ARG A 306 -25.48 5.83 12.50
N LEU A 307 -25.76 5.62 11.22
CA LEU A 307 -24.77 5.70 10.16
C LEU A 307 -24.18 7.12 10.09
N ASN A 308 -25.00 8.17 10.12
CA ASN A 308 -24.50 9.56 10.11
C ASN A 308 -23.60 9.84 11.31
N GLU A 309 -24.03 9.51 12.53
CA GLU A 309 -23.21 9.67 13.74
C GLU A 309 -21.91 8.84 13.66
N GLY A 310 -22.00 7.62 13.14
CA GLY A 310 -20.85 6.76 12.90
C GLY A 310 -19.87 7.37 11.89
N MET A 311 -20.36 7.91 10.78
CA MET A 311 -19.55 8.55 9.75
C MET A 311 -18.90 9.85 10.26
N ASP A 312 -19.61 10.64 11.07
CA ASP A 312 -19.06 11.81 11.76
C ASP A 312 -17.91 11.39 12.67
N THR A 313 -18.10 10.34 13.47
CA THR A 313 -17.06 9.80 14.36
C THR A 313 -15.86 9.26 13.58
N ILE A 314 -16.08 8.57 12.47
CA ILE A 314 -15.02 8.05 11.60
C ILE A 314 -14.21 9.21 11.01
N SER A 315 -14.88 10.26 10.55
CA SER A 315 -14.20 11.47 10.07
C SER A 315 -13.39 12.14 11.17
N GLU A 316 -13.94 12.29 12.38
CA GLU A 316 -13.21 12.81 13.53
C GLU A 316 -11.95 11.96 13.82
N THR A 317 -12.06 10.63 13.79
CA THR A 317 -10.93 9.73 13.98
C THR A 317 -9.85 9.93 12.91
N LEU A 318 -10.23 9.96 11.63
CA LEU A 318 -9.29 10.19 10.53
C LEU A 318 -8.68 11.61 10.58
N ASP A 319 -9.42 12.62 11.01
CA ASP A 319 -8.89 13.98 11.22
C ASP A 319 -7.82 14.01 12.33
N VAL A 320 -8.04 13.31 13.45
CA VAL A 320 -7.01 13.17 14.51
C VAL A 320 -5.76 12.47 13.96
N LEU A 321 -5.93 11.38 13.21
CA LEU A 321 -4.83 10.67 12.55
C LEU A 321 -4.07 11.56 11.55
N ARG A 322 -4.79 12.43 10.82
CA ARG A 322 -4.19 13.40 9.89
C ARG A 322 -3.36 14.43 10.63
N GLU A 323 -3.86 15.01 11.72
CA GLU A 323 -3.09 15.99 12.50
C GLU A 323 -1.86 15.35 13.17
N LEU A 324 -1.96 14.08 13.63
CA LEU A 324 -0.79 13.31 14.09
C LEU A 324 0.27 13.20 12.98
N ALA A 325 -0.12 12.73 11.79
CA ALA A 325 0.80 12.53 10.67
C ALA A 325 1.44 13.85 10.21
N LYS A 326 0.65 14.92 10.11
CA LYS A 326 1.09 16.27 9.75
C LYS A 326 2.06 16.85 10.78
N GLN A 327 1.81 16.64 12.07
CA GLN A 327 2.70 17.07 13.13
C GLN A 327 4.07 16.37 13.06
N VAL A 328 4.05 15.05 12.82
CA VAL A 328 5.27 14.25 12.63
C VAL A 328 6.03 14.69 11.39
N GLU A 329 5.35 14.92 10.26
CA GLU A 329 5.97 15.43 9.03
C GLU A 329 6.66 16.77 9.29
N ARG A 330 5.98 17.70 9.97
CA ARG A 330 6.53 19.03 10.28
C ARG A 330 7.82 18.92 11.08
N ASP A 331 7.82 18.11 12.13
CA ASP A 331 8.98 17.95 13.02
C ASP A 331 10.12 17.19 12.30
N TRP A 332 9.79 16.26 11.40
CA TRP A 332 10.76 15.56 10.57
C TRP A 332 11.43 16.48 9.53
N ILE A 333 10.66 17.32 8.83
CA ILE A 333 11.21 18.26 7.83
C ILE A 333 12.15 19.28 8.47
N ALA A 334 11.87 19.68 9.71
CA ALA A 334 12.74 20.58 10.49
C ALA A 334 14.02 19.91 11.01
N CYS A 335 14.18 18.60 10.81
CA CYS A 335 15.28 17.82 11.34
C CYS A 335 16.46 17.70 10.36
N PRO A 336 17.73 17.87 10.80
CA PRO A 336 18.90 17.58 9.98
C PRO A 336 18.98 16.11 9.50
N LEU A 337 18.45 15.16 10.27
CA LEU A 337 18.46 13.73 9.92
C LEU A 337 17.67 13.44 8.64
N ALA A 338 16.71 14.28 8.28
CA ALA A 338 15.89 14.10 7.08
C ALA A 338 16.69 14.18 5.77
N SER A 339 17.94 14.66 5.81
CA SER A 339 18.84 14.74 4.65
C SER A 339 20.07 13.85 4.77
N CYS A 340 20.14 13.02 5.81
CA CYS A 340 21.28 12.15 6.08
C CYS A 340 21.04 10.72 5.59
N THR A 341 22.09 10.08 5.10
CA THR A 341 22.13 8.65 4.81
C THR A 341 22.68 7.88 6.02
N ASP A 342 22.52 6.55 6.06
CA ASP A 342 23.05 5.69 7.12
C ASP A 342 24.58 5.83 7.36
N ARG A 343 25.32 6.30 6.35
CA ARG A 343 26.77 6.55 6.43
C ARG A 343 27.10 7.84 7.18
N ASP A 344 26.18 8.80 7.15
CA ASP A 344 26.31 10.11 7.78
C ASP A 344 25.95 10.05 9.27
N ILE A 345 25.45 8.92 9.76
CA ILE A 345 25.04 8.73 11.15
C ILE A 345 26.18 8.07 11.94
N ALA A 346 26.55 8.69 13.06
CA ALA A 346 27.54 8.15 13.99
C ALA A 346 27.12 6.77 14.53
N GLN A 347 28.09 5.87 14.74
CA GLN A 347 27.82 4.47 15.07
C GLN A 347 27.02 4.29 16.38
N ASP A 348 27.28 5.14 17.37
CA ASP A 348 26.57 5.18 18.66
C ASP A 348 25.12 5.69 18.55
N SER A 349 24.81 6.42 17.48
CA SER A 349 23.50 7.04 17.23
C SER A 349 22.57 6.16 16.40
N LYS A 350 23.09 5.06 15.85
CA LYS A 350 22.33 4.12 15.01
C LYS A 350 21.22 3.39 15.77
N GLU A 351 21.45 3.00 17.02
CA GLU A 351 20.43 2.33 17.84
C GLU A 351 19.24 3.26 18.13
N THR A 352 19.52 4.52 18.51
CA THR A 352 18.50 5.55 18.69
C THR A 352 17.72 5.80 17.41
N THR A 353 18.41 5.92 16.27
CA THR A 353 17.78 6.12 14.96
C THR A 353 16.89 4.93 14.59
N LYS A 354 17.33 3.71 14.86
CA LYS A 354 16.53 2.49 14.67
C LYS A 354 15.27 2.49 15.55
N SER A 355 15.39 2.91 16.81
CA SER A 355 14.24 3.03 17.73
C SER A 355 13.23 4.07 17.23
N MET A 356 13.70 5.24 16.79
CA MET A 356 12.88 6.29 16.17
C MET A 356 12.14 5.77 14.93
N TRP A 357 12.84 5.09 14.02
CA TRP A 357 12.22 4.48 12.85
C TRP A 357 11.22 3.39 13.20
N THR A 358 11.43 2.64 14.29
CA THR A 358 10.46 1.65 14.76
C THR A 358 9.16 2.33 15.19
N VAL A 359 9.23 3.45 15.92
CA VAL A 359 8.05 4.24 16.29
C VAL A 359 7.33 4.79 15.05
N LEU A 360 8.07 5.35 14.09
CA LEU A 360 7.52 5.87 12.82
C LEU A 360 6.81 4.78 12.00
N LYS A 361 7.40 3.59 11.90
CA LYS A 361 6.77 2.44 11.22
C LYS A 361 5.50 1.99 11.94
N THR A 362 5.53 1.90 13.26
CA THR A 362 4.36 1.54 14.06
C THR A 362 3.22 2.56 13.92
N LEU A 363 3.56 3.85 13.79
CA LEU A 363 2.58 4.90 13.46
C LEU A 363 1.97 4.68 12.07
N LEU A 364 2.80 4.44 11.03
CA LEU A 364 2.33 4.15 9.68
C LEU A 364 1.40 2.94 9.64
N PHE A 365 1.78 1.81 10.25
CA PHE A 365 0.98 0.60 10.26
C PHE A 365 -0.35 0.78 11.00
N SER A 366 -0.36 1.55 12.09
CA SER A 366 -1.60 1.87 12.81
C SER A 366 -2.54 2.69 11.92
N ASN A 367 -2.04 3.73 11.25
CA ASN A 367 -2.84 4.55 10.33
C ASN A 367 -3.40 3.74 9.16
N VAL A 368 -2.57 2.90 8.53
CA VAL A 368 -3.00 2.06 7.40
C VAL A 368 -4.06 1.05 7.85
N MET A 369 -3.91 0.42 9.01
CA MET A 369 -4.89 -0.54 9.53
C MET A 369 -6.27 0.08 9.74
N LEU A 370 -6.33 1.28 10.33
CA LEU A 370 -7.59 1.99 10.56
C LEU A 370 -8.20 2.47 9.24
N ALA A 371 -7.39 3.07 8.36
CA ALA A 371 -7.86 3.55 7.06
C ALA A 371 -8.34 2.42 6.15
N GLU A 372 -7.64 1.27 6.12
CA GLU A 372 -8.04 0.11 5.32
C GLU A 372 -9.42 -0.39 5.73
N ALA A 373 -9.66 -0.54 7.03
CA ALA A 373 -10.91 -1.01 7.60
C ALA A 373 -12.07 -0.06 7.24
N VAL A 374 -11.86 1.24 7.45
CA VAL A 374 -12.84 2.28 7.08
C VAL A 374 -13.16 2.25 5.59
N LEU A 375 -12.15 2.25 4.71
CA LEU A 375 -12.37 2.29 3.27
C LEU A 375 -13.03 1.00 2.77
N SER A 376 -12.57 -0.16 3.26
CA SER A 376 -13.10 -1.48 2.90
C SER A 376 -14.56 -1.66 3.30
N ALA A 377 -15.00 -1.07 4.41
CA ALA A 377 -16.41 -1.05 4.79
C ALA A 377 -17.20 0.02 4.01
N SER A 378 -16.61 1.19 3.74
CA SER A 378 -17.30 2.30 3.10
C SER A 378 -17.71 2.03 1.64
N VAL A 379 -17.03 1.14 0.92
CA VAL A 379 -17.39 0.80 -0.48
C VAL A 379 -18.76 0.12 -0.61
N TYR A 380 -19.30 -0.42 0.48
CA TYR A 380 -20.62 -1.05 0.49
C TYR A 380 -21.74 -0.05 0.80
N LEU A 381 -21.43 1.22 1.08
CA LEU A 381 -22.41 2.26 1.32
C LEU A 381 -23.10 2.68 0.01
N ARG A 382 -24.40 2.95 0.09
CA ARG A 382 -25.15 3.51 -1.03
C ARG A 382 -24.82 5.01 -1.19
N PRO A 383 -24.69 5.52 -2.43
CA PRO A 383 -24.53 6.95 -2.68
C PRO A 383 -25.64 7.76 -2.00
N GLY A 384 -25.29 8.90 -1.40
CA GLY A 384 -26.25 9.81 -0.74
C GLY A 384 -26.79 9.36 0.62
N SER A 385 -26.24 8.29 1.22
CA SER A 385 -26.67 7.77 2.53
C SER A 385 -26.25 8.63 3.73
N SER A 386 -25.21 9.46 3.57
CA SER A 386 -24.67 10.33 4.62
C SER A 386 -24.12 11.64 4.04
N ARG A 387 -24.03 12.67 4.89
CA ARG A 387 -23.33 13.94 4.58
C ARG A 387 -21.85 13.70 4.31
N ILE A 388 -21.24 12.78 5.07
CA ILE A 388 -19.86 12.36 4.87
C ILE A 388 -19.88 11.18 3.91
N THR A 389 -19.32 11.40 2.73
CA THR A 389 -19.26 10.42 1.63
C THR A 389 -18.04 9.49 1.78
N PRO A 390 -18.06 8.27 1.20
CA PRO A 390 -16.86 7.46 1.03
C PRO A 390 -15.70 8.25 0.38
N ALA A 391 -15.99 9.11 -0.60
CA ALA A 391 -14.99 9.96 -1.25
C ALA A 391 -14.32 10.96 -0.30
N SER A 392 -15.03 11.51 0.70
CA SER A 392 -14.41 12.37 1.73
C SER A 392 -13.51 11.58 2.68
N LEU A 393 -13.87 10.34 3.01
CA LEU A 393 -13.02 9.47 3.83
C LEU A 393 -11.76 9.06 3.06
N ALA A 394 -11.90 8.71 1.77
CA ALA A 394 -10.78 8.44 0.88
C ALA A 394 -9.82 9.64 0.78
N LEU A 395 -10.36 10.86 0.66
CA LEU A 395 -9.56 12.09 0.64
C LEU A 395 -8.76 12.28 1.94
N GLN A 396 -9.39 12.08 3.10
CA GLN A 396 -8.69 12.16 4.39
C GLN A 396 -7.58 11.11 4.49
N THR A 397 -7.84 9.87 4.07
CA THR A 397 -6.83 8.81 4.00
C THR A 397 -5.65 9.20 3.11
N LEU A 398 -5.90 9.73 1.91
CA LEU A 398 -4.83 10.17 1.01
C LEU A 398 -3.99 11.30 1.62
N HIS A 399 -4.60 12.24 2.35
CA HIS A 399 -3.85 13.25 3.08
C HIS A 399 -3.00 12.67 4.22
N ILE A 400 -3.53 11.72 5.01
CA ILE A 400 -2.77 11.02 6.04
C ILE A 400 -1.53 10.35 5.41
N LEU A 401 -1.73 9.56 4.35
CA LEU A 401 -0.64 8.86 3.66
C LEU A 401 0.35 9.83 3.00
N SER A 402 -0.13 10.97 2.49
CA SER A 402 0.73 12.03 1.94
C SER A 402 1.63 12.66 2.99
N HIS A 403 1.14 12.86 4.23
CA HIS A 403 1.97 13.34 5.34
C HIS A 403 3.00 12.27 5.81
N LEU A 404 2.67 10.98 5.65
CA LEU A 404 3.57 9.86 5.97
C LEU A 404 4.41 9.38 4.78
N SER A 405 4.41 10.11 3.65
CA SER A 405 5.07 9.68 2.42
C SER A 405 6.57 9.44 2.58
N PHE A 406 7.23 10.19 3.46
CA PHE A 406 8.66 10.02 3.78
C PHE A 406 8.95 8.71 4.53
N ILE A 407 7.97 8.14 5.24
CA ILE A 407 8.09 6.81 5.84
C ILE A 407 7.78 5.76 4.77
N ILE A 408 6.78 6.02 3.93
CA ILE A 408 6.36 5.13 2.84
C ILE A 408 7.48 4.95 1.80
N SER A 409 8.28 5.99 1.51
CA SER A 409 9.40 5.89 0.57
C SER A 409 10.49 4.91 1.02
N GLU A 410 10.67 4.71 2.33
CA GLU A 410 11.60 3.71 2.87
C GLU A 410 11.16 2.27 2.60
N PHE A 411 9.90 2.05 2.24
CA PHE A 411 9.35 0.78 1.76
C PHE A 411 9.26 0.72 0.23
N GLY A 412 10.00 1.59 -0.47
CA GLY A 412 9.95 1.71 -1.92
C GLY A 412 8.74 2.49 -2.44
N GLY A 413 7.96 3.18 -1.60
CA GLY A 413 6.80 3.93 -2.06
C GLY A 413 5.55 3.09 -2.31
N VAL A 414 4.53 3.70 -2.93
CA VAL A 414 3.22 3.05 -3.19
C VAL A 414 3.17 2.28 -4.52
N THR A 415 4.10 2.54 -5.44
CA THR A 415 4.12 1.96 -6.80
C THR A 415 5.08 0.79 -6.95
N THR A 416 6.00 0.56 -6.02
CA THR A 416 6.98 -0.54 -6.15
C THR A 416 6.33 -1.89 -5.91
N THR A 417 6.54 -2.84 -6.82
CA THR A 417 6.00 -4.19 -6.70
C THR A 417 6.82 -5.09 -5.77
N THR A 418 8.08 -4.73 -5.50
CA THR A 418 9.07 -5.59 -4.84
C THR A 418 9.24 -5.36 -3.33
N GLN A 419 9.01 -4.13 -2.84
CA GLN A 419 9.34 -3.75 -1.44
C GLN A 419 8.19 -3.16 -0.61
N GLY A 420 7.03 -2.88 -1.22
CA GLY A 420 5.86 -2.35 -0.50
C GLY A 420 4.98 -3.44 0.11
N PHE A 421 4.54 -3.24 1.36
CA PHE A 421 3.61 -4.15 2.04
C PHE A 421 2.18 -4.04 1.48
N GLU A 422 1.52 -5.18 1.33
CA GLU A 422 0.26 -5.33 0.58
C GLU A 422 -0.88 -4.42 1.09
N HIS A 423 -1.04 -4.34 2.41
CA HIS A 423 -2.08 -3.54 3.04
C HIS A 423 -1.99 -2.04 2.70
N LEU A 424 -0.78 -1.48 2.56
CA LEU A 424 -0.61 -0.08 2.14
C LEU A 424 -1.08 0.12 0.69
N LYS A 425 -0.68 -0.77 -0.22
CA LYS A 425 -1.08 -0.69 -1.63
C LYS A 425 -2.59 -0.81 -1.75
N LYS A 426 -3.18 -1.80 -1.09
CA LYS A 426 -4.64 -1.98 -1.05
C LYS A 426 -5.34 -0.71 -0.56
N THR A 427 -4.89 -0.14 0.56
CA THR A 427 -5.48 1.09 1.12
C THR A 427 -5.33 2.28 0.18
N PHE A 428 -4.15 2.46 -0.41
CA PHE A 428 -3.85 3.56 -1.34
C PHE A 428 -4.69 3.47 -2.62
N TYR A 429 -4.69 2.33 -3.31
CA TYR A 429 -5.45 2.15 -4.55
C TYR A 429 -6.96 2.13 -4.28
N LEU A 430 -7.42 1.57 -3.17
CA LEU A 430 -8.84 1.63 -2.78
C LEU A 430 -9.30 3.07 -2.54
N ALA A 431 -8.48 3.90 -1.90
CA ALA A 431 -8.79 5.32 -1.72
C ALA A 431 -8.91 6.04 -3.08
N LEU A 432 -7.98 5.79 -4.00
CA LEU A 432 -8.00 6.39 -5.34
C LEU A 432 -9.19 5.89 -6.17
N ASP A 433 -9.52 4.60 -6.09
CA ASP A 433 -10.68 4.02 -6.76
C ASP A 433 -11.97 4.67 -6.26
N ILE A 434 -12.16 4.78 -4.94
CA ILE A 434 -13.34 5.45 -4.36
C ILE A 434 -13.42 6.91 -4.84
N LEU A 435 -12.29 7.63 -4.84
CA LEU A 435 -12.22 9.02 -5.27
C LEU A 435 -12.50 9.19 -6.76
N ALA A 436 -12.04 8.25 -7.59
CA ALA A 436 -12.28 8.23 -9.03
C ALA A 436 -13.74 7.92 -9.38
N HIS A 437 -14.40 7.05 -8.60
CA HIS A 437 -15.78 6.66 -8.88
C HIS A 437 -16.80 7.72 -8.46
N GLY A 438 -16.62 8.37 -7.29
CA GLY A 438 -17.38 9.56 -6.83
C GLY A 438 -18.92 9.49 -6.78
N ASP A 439 -19.53 9.98 -5.70
CA ASP A 439 -20.99 10.04 -5.52
C ASP A 439 -21.66 11.19 -6.31
N GLY A 440 -21.68 11.13 -7.65
CA GLY A 440 -22.26 12.20 -8.50
C GLY A 440 -21.30 13.37 -8.78
N GLU A 441 -21.75 14.34 -9.60
CA GLU A 441 -20.93 15.45 -10.17
C GLU A 441 -19.47 15.02 -10.43
N GLN A 442 -19.35 14.05 -11.34
CA GLN A 442 -18.18 13.19 -11.54
C GLN A 442 -16.87 13.99 -11.68
N GLY A 443 -15.90 13.68 -10.82
CA GLY A 443 -14.52 14.17 -10.93
C GLY A 443 -14.14 15.37 -10.06
N MET A 444 -15.10 16.16 -9.54
CA MET A 444 -14.76 17.41 -8.82
C MET A 444 -13.87 17.20 -7.59
N LYS A 445 -14.11 16.13 -6.81
CA LYS A 445 -13.29 15.82 -5.63
C LYS A 445 -11.88 15.33 -6.00
N ALA A 446 -11.76 14.53 -7.06
CA ALA A 446 -10.48 14.08 -7.58
C ALA A 446 -9.66 15.28 -8.09
N GLU A 447 -10.30 16.19 -8.84
CA GLU A 447 -9.68 17.43 -9.27
C GLU A 447 -9.27 18.32 -8.11
N ALA A 448 -10.17 18.57 -7.14
CA ALA A 448 -9.85 19.39 -5.98
C ALA A 448 -8.65 18.85 -5.20
N TYR A 449 -8.57 17.51 -5.03
CA TYR A 449 -7.41 16.85 -4.43
C TYR A 449 -6.12 17.10 -5.21
N VAL A 450 -6.15 16.91 -6.54
CA VAL A 450 -4.99 17.14 -7.41
C VAL A 450 -4.56 18.60 -7.38
N GLN A 451 -5.51 19.53 -7.49
CA GLN A 451 -5.25 20.98 -7.43
C GLN A 451 -4.57 21.36 -6.10
N GLN A 452 -5.14 20.93 -4.97
CA GLN A 452 -4.59 21.21 -3.65
C GLN A 452 -3.19 20.60 -3.47
N SER A 453 -3.00 19.36 -3.93
CA SER A 453 -1.71 18.67 -3.83
C SER A 453 -0.62 19.33 -4.68
N CYS A 454 -0.94 19.68 -5.93
CA CYS A 454 -0.04 20.40 -6.82
C CYS A 454 0.29 21.80 -6.28
N PHE A 455 -0.71 22.52 -5.77
CA PHE A 455 -0.52 23.83 -5.15
C PHE A 455 0.43 23.76 -3.94
N ALA A 456 0.25 22.77 -3.06
CA ALA A 456 1.11 22.57 -1.90
C ALA A 456 2.57 22.27 -2.30
N LEU A 457 2.78 21.40 -3.30
CA LEU A 457 4.13 21.07 -3.80
C LEU A 457 4.85 22.28 -4.43
N ASN A 458 4.10 23.13 -5.14
CA ASN A 458 4.63 24.34 -5.75
C ASN A 458 4.98 25.40 -4.70
N SER A 459 4.13 25.58 -3.68
CA SER A 459 4.35 26.55 -2.59
C SER A 459 5.59 26.19 -1.77
N GLN A 460 5.80 24.89 -1.51
CA GLN A 460 6.96 24.39 -0.76
C GLN A 460 8.29 24.45 -1.56
N ARG A 461 8.27 24.89 -2.83
CA ARG A 461 9.48 24.91 -3.67
C ARG A 461 10.55 25.88 -3.20
N ALA A 462 10.14 26.97 -2.56
CA ALA A 462 11.05 28.04 -2.14
C ALA A 462 11.57 27.87 -0.69
N GLU A 463 10.93 27.03 0.14
CA GLU A 463 11.07 27.12 1.60
C GLU A 463 11.78 25.95 2.30
N SER A 464 11.86 24.76 1.69
CA SER A 464 12.39 23.57 2.38
C SER A 464 13.89 23.33 2.13
N ALA A 465 14.67 23.31 3.22
CA ALA A 465 16.08 22.89 3.23
C ALA A 465 16.24 21.35 3.07
N ALA A 466 15.24 20.56 3.48
CA ALA A 466 15.27 19.10 3.37
C ALA A 466 14.64 18.64 2.03
N THR A 467 15.47 18.09 1.15
CA THR A 467 15.06 17.67 -0.20
C THR A 467 14.36 16.31 -0.21
N ALA A 468 14.80 15.35 0.63
CA ALA A 468 14.32 13.97 0.57
C ALA A 468 12.84 13.77 0.97
N PRO A 469 12.32 14.31 2.10
CA PRO A 469 10.91 14.15 2.46
C PRO A 469 9.98 14.77 1.42
N ARG A 470 10.39 15.91 0.86
CA ARG A 470 9.67 16.59 -0.21
C ARG A 470 9.63 15.74 -1.48
N GLN A 471 10.74 15.15 -1.88
CA GLN A 471 10.80 14.24 -3.04
C GLN A 471 9.90 13.01 -2.83
N ALA A 472 9.89 12.42 -1.63
CA ALA A 472 8.99 11.32 -1.29
C ALA A 472 7.51 11.73 -1.40
N LYS A 473 7.15 12.91 -0.91
CA LYS A 473 5.80 13.47 -1.05
C LYS A 473 5.42 13.73 -2.51
N GLN A 474 6.36 14.26 -3.29
CA GLN A 474 6.14 14.51 -4.70
C GLN A 474 5.93 13.21 -5.48
N ALA A 475 6.73 12.17 -5.22
CA ALA A 475 6.54 10.85 -5.81
C ALA A 475 5.16 10.26 -5.44
N PHE A 476 4.74 10.39 -4.17
CA PHE A 476 3.41 9.96 -3.72
C PHE A 476 2.27 10.67 -4.46
N VAL A 477 2.37 11.99 -4.62
CA VAL A 477 1.36 12.78 -5.33
C VAL A 477 1.32 12.44 -6.81
N LEU A 478 2.47 12.29 -7.47
CA LEU A 478 2.54 11.89 -8.88
C LEU A 478 1.93 10.49 -9.08
N ALA A 479 2.21 9.54 -8.20
CA ALA A 479 1.57 8.22 -8.22
C ALA A 479 0.04 8.31 -8.05
N SER A 480 -0.43 9.23 -7.20
CA SER A 480 -1.88 9.47 -7.05
C SER A 480 -2.49 10.06 -8.33
N ILE A 481 -1.82 11.06 -8.92
CA ILE A 481 -2.27 11.72 -10.15
C ILE A 481 -2.35 10.71 -11.29
N GLU A 482 -1.34 9.85 -11.45
CA GLU A 482 -1.28 8.82 -12.50
C GLU A 482 -2.57 8.00 -12.56
N GLN A 483 -3.07 7.54 -11.41
CA GLN A 483 -4.29 6.74 -11.32
C GLN A 483 -5.56 7.57 -11.53
N LEU A 484 -5.54 8.86 -11.19
CA LEU A 484 -6.69 9.76 -11.30
C LEU A 484 -6.83 10.38 -12.69
N VAL A 485 -5.79 10.38 -13.53
CA VAL A 485 -5.83 10.96 -14.89
C VAL A 485 -7.11 10.62 -15.67
N PRO A 486 -7.62 9.36 -15.68
CA PRO A 486 -8.83 9.02 -16.42
C PRO A 486 -10.08 9.85 -16.05
N VAL A 487 -10.14 10.38 -14.84
CA VAL A 487 -11.28 11.16 -14.32
C VAL A 487 -11.01 12.66 -14.22
N LEU A 488 -9.78 13.12 -14.53
CA LEU A 488 -9.44 14.55 -14.54
C LEU A 488 -9.86 15.22 -15.85
N SER A 489 -10.28 16.48 -15.78
CA SER A 489 -10.42 17.35 -16.94
C SER A 489 -9.05 17.76 -17.49
N ASP A 490 -9.02 18.06 -18.79
CA ASP A 490 -7.82 18.54 -19.45
C ASP A 490 -7.38 19.92 -18.93
N LYS A 491 -8.33 20.72 -18.43
CA LYS A 491 -8.04 21.98 -17.71
C LYS A 491 -7.22 21.69 -16.45
N CYS A 492 -7.64 20.74 -15.62
CA CYS A 492 -6.89 20.35 -14.43
C CYS A 492 -5.50 19.82 -14.79
N ILE A 493 -5.40 18.99 -15.84
CA ILE A 493 -4.11 18.44 -16.29
C ILE A 493 -3.16 19.56 -16.75
N ARG A 494 -3.63 20.48 -17.59
CA ARG A 494 -2.83 21.59 -18.12
C ARG A 494 -2.41 22.56 -17.03
N ASP A 495 -3.35 23.01 -16.21
CA ASP A 495 -3.13 24.12 -15.28
C ASP A 495 -2.35 23.67 -14.03
N TRP A 496 -2.44 22.39 -13.63
CA TRP A 496 -1.87 21.89 -12.38
C TRP A 496 -0.88 20.74 -12.56
N VAL A 497 -1.28 19.67 -13.26
CA VAL A 497 -0.47 18.44 -13.35
C VAL A 497 0.83 18.70 -14.12
N TRP A 498 0.74 19.40 -15.26
CA TRP A 498 1.89 19.67 -16.12
C TRP A 498 3.04 20.37 -15.38
N GLY A 499 2.73 21.38 -14.56
CA GLY A 499 3.73 22.15 -13.82
C GLY A 499 4.51 21.32 -12.79
N VAL A 500 3.91 20.24 -12.28
CA VAL A 500 4.56 19.33 -11.32
C VAL A 500 5.37 18.24 -12.04
N CYS A 501 4.93 17.77 -13.22
CA CYS A 501 5.67 16.76 -13.99
C CYS A 501 6.88 17.35 -14.73
N TYR A 502 6.68 18.47 -15.44
CA TYR A 502 7.65 19.05 -16.38
C TYR A 502 9.10 19.14 -15.86
N PRO A 503 9.35 19.65 -14.63
CA PRO A 503 10.71 19.81 -14.09
C PRO A 503 11.48 18.49 -13.91
N HIS A 504 10.76 17.37 -13.86
CA HIS A 504 11.33 16.05 -13.59
C HIS A 504 11.40 15.16 -14.82
N LEU A 505 10.89 15.60 -15.98
CA LEU A 505 10.93 14.77 -17.19
C LEU A 505 12.33 14.64 -17.79
N SER A 506 13.29 15.50 -17.40
CA SER A 506 14.66 15.46 -17.92
C SER A 506 15.72 15.24 -16.84
N ASP A 507 15.31 15.21 -15.57
CA ASP A 507 16.18 15.14 -14.41
C ASP A 507 16.08 13.77 -13.70
N PRO A 508 17.03 12.84 -13.94
CA PRO A 508 17.03 11.54 -13.29
C PRO A 508 17.60 11.55 -11.86
N THR A 509 18.01 12.70 -11.30
CA THR A 509 18.68 12.79 -9.99
C THR A 509 17.86 12.13 -8.88
N HIS A 510 16.53 12.24 -8.93
CA HIS A 510 15.66 11.49 -8.02
C HIS A 510 14.77 10.52 -8.81
N ARG A 511 15.24 9.28 -8.91
CA ARG A 511 14.70 8.23 -9.79
C ARG A 511 13.19 8.01 -9.64
N GLN A 512 12.66 7.96 -8.42
CA GLN A 512 11.24 7.69 -8.18
C GLN A 512 10.34 8.81 -8.72
N THR A 513 10.68 10.08 -8.48
CA THR A 513 9.91 11.22 -9.03
C THR A 513 10.07 11.31 -10.54
N TYR A 514 11.27 11.07 -11.06
CA TYR A 514 11.55 11.02 -12.51
C TYR A 514 10.65 9.99 -13.21
N GLU A 515 10.65 8.74 -12.73
CA GLU A 515 9.82 7.67 -13.30
C GLU A 515 8.33 7.97 -13.12
N SER A 516 7.89 8.44 -11.94
CA SER A 516 6.49 8.78 -11.70
C SER A 516 6.00 9.91 -12.61
N ALA A 517 6.83 10.92 -12.88
CA ALA A 517 6.49 12.00 -13.81
C ALA A 517 6.26 11.46 -15.23
N HIS A 518 7.13 10.56 -15.70
CA HIS A 518 6.93 9.88 -16.98
C HIS A 518 5.65 9.04 -16.99
N SER A 519 5.38 8.28 -15.93
CA SER A 519 4.15 7.48 -15.82
C SER A 519 2.88 8.34 -15.91
N VAL A 520 2.84 9.50 -15.23
CA VAL A 520 1.72 10.45 -15.33
C VAL A 520 1.52 10.94 -16.77
N ILE A 521 2.58 11.31 -17.47
CA ILE A 521 2.47 11.75 -18.88
C ILE A 521 1.94 10.63 -19.77
N LEU A 522 2.38 9.39 -19.54
CA LEU A 522 1.87 8.23 -20.28
C LEU A 522 0.40 7.94 -19.95
N ALA A 523 -0.03 8.09 -18.70
CA ALA A 523 -1.43 7.99 -18.31
C ALA A 523 -2.29 9.05 -19.01
N ILE A 524 -1.80 10.29 -19.19
CA ILE A 524 -2.47 11.35 -19.96
C ILE A 524 -2.67 10.91 -21.41
N PHE A 525 -1.62 10.40 -22.05
CA PHE A 525 -1.71 9.92 -23.43
C PHE A 525 -2.64 8.71 -23.58
N ALA A 526 -2.60 7.77 -22.63
CA ALA A 526 -3.47 6.59 -22.63
C ALA A 526 -4.95 6.98 -22.46
N SER A 527 -5.25 7.83 -21.47
CA SER A 527 -6.60 8.32 -21.22
C SER A 527 -7.15 9.10 -22.41
N HIS A 528 -6.33 9.98 -23.00
CA HIS A 528 -6.71 10.72 -24.20
C HIS A 528 -7.05 9.79 -25.37
N ALA A 529 -6.20 8.78 -25.64
CA ALA A 529 -6.46 7.80 -26.70
C ALA A 529 -7.75 7.00 -26.46
N GLN A 530 -8.02 6.60 -25.22
CA GLN A 530 -9.23 5.85 -24.85
C GLN A 530 -10.51 6.69 -25.03
N ARG A 531 -10.50 7.95 -24.60
CA ARG A 531 -11.64 8.89 -24.77
C ARG A 531 -11.98 9.09 -26.25
N GLN A 532 -10.96 9.24 -27.09
CA GLN A 532 -11.14 9.40 -28.54
C GLN A 532 -11.76 8.16 -29.21
N GLN A 533 -11.33 6.96 -28.79
CA GLN A 533 -11.90 5.71 -29.31
C GLN A 533 -13.38 5.53 -28.93
N GLN A 534 -13.76 5.91 -27.70
CA GLN A 534 -15.16 5.84 -27.24
C GLN A 534 -16.09 6.80 -27.99
N GLN A 535 -15.61 8.00 -28.35
CA GLN A 535 -16.39 8.95 -29.15
C GLN A 535 -16.70 8.40 -30.55
N PHE A 536 -15.73 7.70 -31.17
CA PHE A 536 -15.92 7.12 -32.50
C PHE A 536 -16.96 5.98 -32.51
N THR A 537 -16.97 5.12 -31.48
CA THR A 537 -17.92 3.99 -31.40
C THR A 537 -19.33 4.42 -31.01
N GLY A 538 -19.48 5.46 -30.17
CA GLY A 538 -20.78 5.96 -29.72
C GLY A 538 -21.57 6.74 -30.78
N SER A 539 -20.92 7.18 -31.86
CA SER A 539 -21.51 8.05 -32.89
C SER A 539 -22.17 7.32 -34.05
N GLN A 540 -22.23 5.98 -34.08
CA GLN A 540 -22.98 5.28 -35.12
C GLN A 540 -24.49 5.30 -34.80
N PRO A 541 -25.31 6.08 -35.54
CA PRO A 541 -26.76 6.00 -35.40
C PRO A 541 -27.20 4.58 -35.77
N SER A 542 -27.88 3.93 -34.85
CA SER A 542 -28.49 2.61 -35.04
C SER A 542 -29.74 2.73 -35.91
N ASP A 543 -29.60 3.27 -37.13
CA ASP A 543 -30.60 3.19 -38.18
C ASP A 543 -30.44 1.83 -38.87
N THR A 544 -31.07 0.78 -38.32
CA THR A 544 -31.64 -0.38 -39.06
C THR A 544 -32.00 -1.52 -38.11
N SER A 545 -33.28 -1.66 -37.74
CA SER A 545 -34.06 -2.89 -38.03
C SER A 545 -35.53 -2.83 -37.61
N PRO A 546 -36.41 -3.58 -38.30
CA PRO A 546 -37.84 -3.34 -38.37
C PRO A 546 -38.66 -4.08 -37.29
N LEU A 547 -39.91 -3.62 -37.16
CA LEU A 547 -41.00 -4.17 -36.35
C LEU A 547 -40.94 -5.69 -36.08
N THR A 548 -40.83 -6.06 -34.81
CA THR A 548 -41.47 -7.27 -34.29
C THR A 548 -42.20 -6.94 -33.00
N THR A 549 -43.53 -6.95 -33.10
CA THR A 549 -44.48 -6.75 -32.02
C THR A 549 -44.51 -7.96 -31.08
N THR A 550 -44.17 -7.75 -29.80
CA THR A 550 -44.60 -8.65 -28.70
C THR A 550 -45.09 -7.83 -27.49
N PRO A 551 -46.11 -8.32 -26.76
CA PRO A 551 -46.87 -7.48 -25.82
C PRO A 551 -46.24 -7.45 -24.42
N ARG A 552 -45.70 -6.28 -24.09
CA ARG A 552 -45.87 -5.48 -22.86
C ARG A 552 -46.47 -6.19 -21.62
N ALA A 553 -45.60 -6.61 -20.70
CA ALA A 553 -45.92 -6.75 -19.28
C ALA A 553 -45.69 -5.41 -18.56
N LYS A 554 -46.72 -4.91 -17.87
CA LYS A 554 -46.69 -3.71 -17.05
C LYS A 554 -45.92 -4.01 -15.76
N ASN A 555 -44.83 -3.28 -15.48
CA ASN A 555 -44.32 -3.12 -14.13
C ASN A 555 -44.25 -1.64 -13.75
N PHE A 556 -44.65 -1.39 -12.52
CA PHE A 556 -45.01 -0.13 -11.88
C PHE A 556 -43.76 0.57 -11.30
N GLY A 557 -43.66 1.88 -11.53
CA GLY A 557 -43.29 2.90 -10.53
C GLY A 557 -41.87 2.93 -9.97
N SER A 558 -41.05 3.83 -10.52
CA SER A 558 -40.12 4.68 -9.76
C SER A 558 -39.68 5.85 -10.65
N GLU A 559 -40.38 6.98 -10.53
CA GLU A 559 -39.89 8.28 -11.01
C GLU A 559 -38.64 8.63 -10.20
N THR A 560 -37.48 8.48 -10.82
CA THR A 560 -36.26 9.17 -10.42
C THR A 560 -35.84 10.03 -11.60
N ASP A 561 -35.84 11.34 -11.39
CA ASP A 561 -35.41 12.36 -12.33
C ASP A 561 -34.07 11.97 -12.98
N ILE A 562 -34.12 11.62 -14.27
CA ILE A 562 -32.94 11.53 -15.12
C ILE A 562 -32.56 12.98 -15.40
N ILE A 563 -31.62 13.53 -14.62
CA ILE A 563 -30.96 14.79 -14.95
C ILE A 563 -30.20 14.54 -16.27
N GLU A 564 -30.78 15.00 -17.37
CA GLU A 564 -30.10 15.09 -18.66
C GLU A 564 -28.83 15.94 -18.48
N ARG A 565 -27.69 15.28 -18.67
CA ARG A 565 -26.36 15.88 -18.74
C ARG A 565 -26.40 17.05 -19.72
N GLU A 566 -26.19 18.29 -19.26
CA GLU A 566 -25.83 19.37 -20.18
C GLU A 566 -24.55 18.93 -20.92
N PRO A 567 -24.57 18.83 -22.26
CA PRO A 567 -23.39 18.43 -23.01
C PRO A 567 -22.31 19.48 -22.73
N ALA A 568 -21.13 19.01 -22.30
CA ALA A 568 -19.94 19.86 -22.19
C ALA A 568 -19.86 20.71 -23.45
N THR A 569 -19.85 22.03 -23.28
CA THR A 569 -19.85 22.95 -24.42
C THR A 569 -18.72 22.56 -25.37
N ASN A 570 -18.98 22.53 -26.68
CA ASN A 570 -18.01 22.13 -27.71
C ASN A 570 -16.67 22.90 -27.64
N GLU A 571 -16.60 23.97 -26.87
CA GLU A 571 -15.40 24.78 -26.67
C GLU A 571 -14.37 24.09 -25.74
N GLU A 572 -14.81 23.45 -24.65
CA GLU A 572 -13.90 22.79 -23.70
C GLU A 572 -13.22 21.55 -24.30
N SER A 573 -13.97 20.76 -25.07
CA SER A 573 -13.43 19.59 -25.78
C SER A 573 -12.42 19.97 -26.85
N ASN A 574 -12.59 21.12 -27.51
CA ASN A 574 -11.65 21.63 -28.48
C ASN A 574 -10.34 22.11 -27.82
N ILE A 575 -10.42 22.78 -26.67
CA ILE A 575 -9.23 23.21 -25.92
C ILE A 575 -8.43 22.00 -25.41
N ALA A 576 -9.12 20.96 -24.95
CA ALA A 576 -8.54 19.70 -24.49
C ALA A 576 -7.72 18.99 -25.58
N ALA A 577 -8.35 18.73 -26.73
CA ALA A 577 -7.68 18.11 -27.88
C ALA A 577 -6.49 18.94 -28.35
N THR A 578 -6.54 20.25 -28.16
CA THR A 578 -5.47 21.17 -28.53
C THR A 578 -4.26 21.06 -27.58
N PHE A 579 -4.47 20.86 -26.28
CA PHE A 579 -3.37 20.74 -25.32
C PHE A 579 -2.50 19.50 -25.55
N VAL A 580 -3.10 18.31 -25.71
CA VAL A 580 -2.35 17.07 -25.97
C VAL A 580 -1.55 17.16 -27.27
N LYS A 581 -2.11 17.79 -28.32
CA LYS A 581 -1.40 18.06 -29.57
C LYS A 581 -0.14 18.91 -29.37
N TYR A 582 -0.14 19.86 -28.43
CA TYR A 582 1.04 20.65 -28.09
C TYR A 582 2.06 19.89 -27.22
N MET A 583 1.60 18.93 -26.39
CA MET A 583 2.50 18.10 -25.58
C MET A 583 3.31 17.11 -26.42
N VAL A 584 2.72 16.57 -27.50
CA VAL A 584 3.34 15.49 -28.29
C VAL A 584 4.74 15.86 -28.79
N PRO A 585 4.98 17.00 -29.47
CA PRO A 585 6.31 17.34 -29.96
C PRO A 585 7.35 17.49 -28.86
N PHE A 586 6.96 18.12 -27.75
CA PHE A 586 7.83 18.30 -26.60
C PHE A 586 8.23 16.95 -26.00
N TYR A 587 7.25 16.07 -25.74
CA TYR A 587 7.52 14.81 -25.07
C TYR A 587 8.28 13.83 -25.98
N ALA A 588 8.03 13.85 -27.29
CA ALA A 588 8.82 13.08 -28.26
C ALA A 588 10.31 13.45 -28.18
N LYS A 589 10.62 14.75 -28.17
CA LYS A 589 12.00 15.24 -27.99
C LYS A 589 12.56 14.86 -26.62
N CYS A 590 11.77 15.02 -25.56
CA CYS A 590 12.17 14.65 -24.21
C CYS A 590 12.57 13.17 -24.10
N LEU A 591 11.80 12.24 -24.69
CA LEU A 591 12.13 10.81 -24.68
C LEU A 591 13.43 10.52 -25.46
N ILE A 592 13.64 11.19 -26.60
CA ILE A 592 14.88 11.10 -27.37
C ILE A 592 16.08 11.63 -26.56
N ASP A 593 15.92 12.72 -25.82
CA ASP A 593 16.94 13.26 -24.92
C ASP A 593 17.18 12.36 -23.68
N ASN A 594 16.20 11.52 -23.36
CA ASN A 594 16.26 10.53 -22.29
C ASN A 594 16.76 9.14 -22.74
N SER A 595 17.16 9.01 -24.01
CA SER A 595 17.75 7.77 -24.55
C SER A 595 19.22 7.55 -24.20
N VAL A 596 19.87 8.52 -23.55
CA VAL A 596 21.25 8.37 -23.04
C VAL A 596 21.32 7.44 -21.83
N ASP A 597 22.51 6.96 -21.50
CA ASP A 597 22.72 6.07 -20.35
C ASP A 597 22.46 6.78 -19.02
N GLY A 598 22.01 6.01 -18.02
CA GLY A 598 21.61 6.54 -16.70
C GLY A 598 20.22 7.18 -16.64
N LYS A 599 19.50 7.31 -17.77
CA LYS A 599 18.13 7.83 -17.84
C LYS A 599 17.08 6.73 -17.96
N LEU A 600 16.07 6.84 -18.83
CA LEU A 600 15.09 5.75 -19.02
C LEU A 600 15.83 4.51 -19.51
N ASN A 601 15.49 3.32 -19.01
CA ASN A 601 16.06 2.10 -19.59
C ASN A 601 15.41 1.79 -20.95
N THR A 602 16.02 0.91 -21.75
CA THR A 602 15.54 0.62 -23.11
C THR A 602 14.10 0.11 -23.14
N PRO A 603 13.66 -0.83 -22.28
CA PRO A 603 12.25 -1.23 -22.21
C PRO A 603 11.29 -0.07 -21.90
N GLN A 604 11.60 0.76 -20.89
CA GLN A 604 10.79 1.93 -20.52
C GLN A 604 10.67 2.92 -21.68
N LEU A 605 11.79 3.20 -22.35
CA LEU A 605 11.85 4.11 -23.49
C LEU A 605 10.98 3.61 -24.65
N ARG A 606 11.10 2.32 -25.00
CA ARG A 606 10.30 1.66 -26.04
C ARG A 606 8.80 1.75 -25.75
N LEU A 607 8.40 1.43 -24.51
CA LEU A 607 7.01 1.48 -24.07
C LEU A 607 6.47 2.92 -24.12
N ALA A 608 7.22 3.87 -23.57
CA ALA A 608 6.82 5.27 -23.50
C ALA A 608 6.62 5.90 -24.90
N TYR A 609 7.56 5.65 -25.82
CA TYR A 609 7.49 6.21 -27.16
C TYR A 609 6.38 5.57 -28.01
N ALA A 610 6.17 4.25 -27.88
CA ALA A 610 5.05 3.57 -28.53
C ALA A 610 3.69 4.10 -28.05
N ALA A 611 3.52 4.29 -26.74
CA ALA A 611 2.31 4.88 -26.16
C ALA A 611 2.06 6.33 -26.64
N LEU A 612 3.12 7.13 -26.72
CA LEU A 612 3.06 8.48 -27.30
C LEU A 612 2.58 8.45 -28.76
N VAL A 613 3.18 7.60 -29.60
CA VAL A 613 2.79 7.48 -31.03
C VAL A 613 1.34 7.02 -31.18
N ARG A 614 0.89 6.06 -30.35
CA ARG A 614 -0.50 5.60 -30.33
C ARG A 614 -1.48 6.74 -30.03
N SER A 615 -1.17 7.55 -29.01
CA SER A 615 -2.02 8.69 -28.64
C SER A 615 -1.99 9.81 -29.67
N ALA A 616 -0.83 10.09 -30.26
CA ALA A 616 -0.68 11.02 -31.37
C ALA A 616 -1.51 10.59 -32.60
N GLY A 617 -1.60 9.29 -32.86
CA GLY A 617 -2.44 8.71 -33.93
C GLY A 617 -3.94 8.75 -33.64
N ALA A 618 -4.34 8.72 -32.36
CA ALA A 618 -5.75 8.84 -31.97
C ALA A 618 -6.25 10.30 -31.99
N SER A 619 -5.36 11.27 -31.77
CA SER A 619 -5.69 12.71 -31.65
C SER A 619 -6.24 13.37 -32.91
N SER A 620 -6.09 12.71 -34.05
CA SER A 620 -6.47 13.21 -35.37
C SER A 620 -7.88 12.82 -35.80
N LEU A 621 -8.45 11.76 -35.22
CA LEU A 621 -9.80 11.27 -35.54
C LEU A 621 -10.91 12.27 -35.17
N ALA A 622 -10.67 13.13 -34.18
CA ALA A 622 -11.61 14.16 -33.76
C ALA A 622 -11.58 15.44 -34.61
N SER A 623 -10.56 15.64 -35.45
CA SER A 623 -10.49 16.84 -36.30
C SER A 623 -11.24 16.58 -37.60
N SER A 624 -12.27 17.38 -37.88
CA SER A 624 -12.96 17.44 -39.20
C SER A 624 -12.06 17.93 -40.36
N GLY A 625 -10.73 17.91 -40.17
CA GLY A 625 -9.75 18.38 -41.13
C GLY A 625 -9.64 17.48 -42.36
N ALA A 626 -8.90 17.95 -43.35
CA ALA A 626 -8.62 17.18 -44.56
C ALA A 626 -8.00 15.82 -44.21
N PRO A 627 -8.27 14.75 -44.99
CA PRO A 627 -7.74 13.41 -44.74
C PRO A 627 -6.21 13.34 -44.66
N ASP A 628 -5.50 14.32 -45.23
CA ASP A 628 -4.03 14.43 -45.17
C ASP A 628 -3.51 14.82 -43.77
N GLU A 629 -4.33 15.47 -42.93
CA GLU A 629 -3.95 15.83 -41.55
C GLU A 629 -4.15 14.67 -40.57
N MET A 630 -4.80 13.59 -41.01
CA MET A 630 -5.28 12.50 -40.16
C MET A 630 -4.16 11.76 -39.44
N TYR A 631 -2.89 11.87 -39.81
CA TYR A 631 -1.81 11.19 -39.07
C TYR A 631 -0.53 12.01 -38.89
N THR A 632 -0.64 13.34 -39.01
CA THR A 632 0.51 14.24 -39.01
C THR A 632 1.34 14.14 -37.73
N LEU A 633 0.71 14.07 -36.55
CA LEU A 633 1.44 14.01 -35.28
C LEU A 633 2.12 12.66 -35.04
N ALA A 634 1.48 11.55 -35.39
CA ALA A 634 2.10 10.23 -35.29
C ALA A 634 3.31 10.12 -36.23
N TRP A 635 3.18 10.61 -37.47
CA TRP A 635 4.29 10.65 -38.41
C TRP A 635 5.38 11.63 -37.97
N TYR A 636 5.03 12.78 -37.39
CA TYR A 636 6.00 13.72 -36.81
C TYR A 636 6.90 13.04 -35.78
N CYS A 637 6.35 12.23 -34.87
CA CYS A 637 7.15 11.47 -33.91
C CYS A 637 8.12 10.51 -34.63
N VAL A 638 7.62 9.71 -35.58
CA VAL A 638 8.47 8.78 -36.36
C VAL A 638 9.58 9.53 -37.10
N GLN A 639 9.26 10.65 -37.76
CA GLN A 639 10.22 11.46 -38.49
C GLN A 639 11.30 12.05 -37.57
N LEU A 640 10.89 12.63 -36.43
CA LEU A 640 11.82 13.18 -35.44
C LEU A 640 12.81 12.11 -34.94
N LEU A 641 12.34 10.88 -34.74
CA LEU A 641 13.18 9.76 -34.34
C LEU A 641 14.16 9.35 -35.46
N LEU A 642 13.68 9.25 -36.70
CA LEU A 642 14.53 8.96 -37.87
C LEU A 642 15.61 10.01 -38.07
N ASP A 643 15.25 11.29 -37.99
CA ASP A 643 16.18 12.41 -38.15
C ASP A 643 17.29 12.35 -37.09
N THR A 644 16.92 12.06 -35.83
CA THR A 644 17.89 11.93 -34.74
C THR A 644 18.82 10.73 -34.93
N ILE A 645 18.29 9.58 -35.36
CA ILE A 645 19.10 8.37 -35.65
C ILE A 645 20.12 8.67 -36.74
N ASN A 646 19.70 9.35 -37.82
CA ASN A 646 20.58 9.73 -38.92
C ASN A 646 21.65 10.74 -38.48
N GLU A 647 21.28 11.77 -37.70
CA GLU A 647 22.21 12.77 -37.17
C GLU A 647 23.31 12.13 -36.29
N LEU A 648 22.92 11.23 -35.39
CA LEU A 648 23.87 10.53 -34.50
C LEU A 648 24.76 9.55 -35.28
N SER A 649 24.21 8.90 -36.30
CA SER A 649 24.95 7.97 -37.16
C SER A 649 25.97 8.70 -38.06
N LEU A 650 25.64 9.91 -38.53
CA LEU A 650 26.56 10.77 -39.28
C LEU A 650 27.66 11.37 -38.40
N SER A 651 27.37 11.59 -37.12
CA SER A 651 28.32 12.13 -36.14
C SER A 651 29.35 11.11 -35.67
N GLN A 652 29.17 9.83 -36.00
CA GLN A 652 30.12 8.78 -35.64
C GLN A 652 31.44 9.01 -36.39
N PRO A 653 32.58 9.23 -35.69
CA PRO A 653 33.84 9.52 -36.33
C PRO A 653 34.22 8.35 -37.24
N GLN A 654 34.18 8.58 -38.55
CA GLN A 654 34.65 7.59 -39.50
C GLN A 654 36.12 7.35 -39.21
N ASN A 655 36.47 6.10 -38.86
CA ASN A 655 37.82 5.63 -38.57
C ASN A 655 38.79 6.02 -39.72
N SER A 656 39.27 7.26 -39.70
CA SER A 656 40.35 7.70 -40.55
C SER A 656 41.56 6.93 -40.07
N LYS A 657 41.98 5.93 -40.86
CA LYS A 657 43.17 5.10 -40.66
C LYS A 657 44.47 5.93 -40.73
N GLY A 658 44.55 7.01 -39.96
CA GLY A 658 45.74 7.80 -39.76
C GLY A 658 46.68 7.05 -38.82
N LYS A 659 47.81 6.63 -39.35
CA LYS A 659 48.91 5.93 -38.67
C LYS A 659 49.62 6.88 -37.68
N GLY A 660 48.89 7.41 -36.69
CA GLY A 660 49.41 8.30 -35.65
C GLY A 660 49.47 7.59 -34.32
N LYS A 661 50.66 7.16 -33.91
CA LYS A 661 50.90 6.38 -32.69
C LYS A 661 51.00 7.31 -31.49
N ALA A 662 50.23 7.00 -30.44
CA ALA A 662 50.31 7.49 -29.06
C ALA A 662 49.79 8.91 -28.76
N ASN A 663 48.60 9.04 -28.13
CA ASN A 663 48.49 9.25 -26.67
C ASN A 663 47.05 9.51 -26.11
N ASN A 664 45.97 9.45 -26.90
CA ASN A 664 44.62 9.75 -26.38
C ASN A 664 43.85 8.47 -25.98
N ARG A 665 43.84 8.14 -24.69
CA ARG A 665 43.04 7.04 -24.11
C ARG A 665 41.63 7.46 -23.66
N VAL A 666 41.31 8.76 -23.64
CA VAL A 666 40.05 9.30 -23.08
C VAL A 666 38.94 9.44 -24.14
N GLU A 667 39.29 9.54 -25.43
CA GLU A 667 38.31 9.80 -26.52
C GLU A 667 37.55 8.55 -27.02
N ASN A 668 37.95 7.34 -26.61
CA ASN A 668 37.31 6.12 -27.11
C ASN A 668 35.97 5.79 -26.42
N ASP A 669 35.69 6.35 -25.24
CA ASP A 669 34.49 6.03 -24.45
C ASP A 669 33.20 6.67 -25.02
N ASP A 670 33.32 7.84 -25.64
CA ASP A 670 32.16 8.58 -26.17
C ASP A 670 31.57 7.94 -27.46
N GLY A 671 32.41 7.27 -28.25
CA GLY A 671 31.98 6.56 -29.46
C GLY A 671 31.08 5.36 -29.16
N ALA A 672 31.42 4.58 -28.13
CA ALA A 672 30.65 3.41 -27.71
C ALA A 672 29.26 3.82 -27.18
N LYS A 673 29.20 4.83 -26.28
CA LYS A 673 27.94 5.38 -25.76
C LYS A 673 27.02 5.91 -26.85
N THR A 674 27.59 6.50 -27.91
CA THR A 674 26.82 6.99 -29.05
C THR A 674 26.23 5.83 -29.86
N ALA A 675 26.99 4.77 -30.10
CA ALA A 675 26.52 3.57 -30.78
C ALA A 675 25.41 2.86 -29.99
N ASP A 676 25.57 2.72 -28.68
CA ASP A 676 24.56 2.15 -27.79
C ASP A 676 23.28 2.99 -27.79
N ARG A 677 23.39 4.32 -27.71
CA ARG A 677 22.24 5.22 -27.83
C ARG A 677 21.51 5.03 -29.16
N VAL A 678 22.23 4.97 -30.28
CA VAL A 678 21.66 4.73 -31.62
C VAL A 678 20.93 3.39 -31.67
N HIS A 679 21.53 2.32 -31.14
CA HIS A 679 20.90 1.01 -31.04
C HIS A 679 19.59 1.05 -30.23
N ARG A 680 19.59 1.74 -29.08
CA ARG A 680 18.39 1.95 -28.26
C ARG A 680 17.29 2.72 -29.01
N LEU A 681 17.66 3.73 -29.80
CA LEU A 681 16.72 4.48 -30.65
C LEU A 681 16.15 3.62 -31.79
N HIS A 682 16.94 2.70 -32.38
CA HIS A 682 16.42 1.73 -33.35
C HIS A 682 15.37 0.80 -32.74
N LEU A 683 15.64 0.25 -31.54
CA LEU A 683 14.66 -0.58 -30.81
C LEU A 683 13.40 0.21 -30.45
N MET A 684 13.55 1.50 -30.11
CA MET A 684 12.43 2.41 -29.88
C MET A 684 11.60 2.60 -31.16
N LEU A 685 12.23 2.87 -32.31
CA LEU A 685 11.56 3.01 -33.61
C LEU A 685 10.75 1.76 -33.96
N ILE A 686 11.36 0.59 -33.83
CA ILE A 686 10.70 -0.70 -34.05
C ILE A 686 9.42 -0.81 -33.21
N SER A 687 9.48 -0.42 -31.94
CA SER A 687 8.34 -0.55 -31.01
C SER A 687 7.17 0.38 -31.35
N THR A 688 7.39 1.41 -32.20
CA THR A 688 6.31 2.28 -32.66
C THR A 688 5.43 1.65 -33.73
N ILE A 689 5.92 0.62 -34.44
CA ILE A 689 5.26 0.03 -35.61
C ILE A 689 3.87 -0.48 -35.25
N SER A 690 3.72 -1.17 -34.12
CA SER A 690 2.44 -1.70 -33.64
C SER A 690 1.42 -0.63 -33.20
N SER A 691 1.87 0.62 -33.10
CA SER A 691 1.06 1.76 -32.67
C SER A 691 0.63 2.65 -33.84
N LEU A 692 1.05 2.32 -35.07
CA LEU A 692 0.75 3.08 -36.27
C LEU A 692 -0.44 2.49 -37.05
N PRO A 693 -1.27 3.33 -37.69
CA PRO A 693 -2.27 2.87 -38.66
C PRO A 693 -1.58 2.29 -39.90
N ILE A 694 -2.24 1.37 -40.62
CA ILE A 694 -1.67 0.64 -41.77
C ILE A 694 -0.87 1.53 -42.74
N PRO A 695 -1.35 2.70 -43.21
CA PRO A 695 -0.59 3.51 -44.17
C PRO A 695 0.75 4.01 -43.62
N LEU A 696 0.78 4.45 -42.35
CA LEU A 696 2.01 4.89 -41.71
C LEU A 696 2.89 3.72 -41.29
N MET A 697 2.29 2.62 -40.84
CA MET A 697 3.00 1.41 -40.44
C MET A 697 3.87 0.88 -41.59
N LEU A 698 3.31 0.77 -42.80
CA LEU A 698 4.05 0.31 -43.98
C LEU A 698 5.19 1.27 -44.37
N ARG A 699 4.99 2.58 -44.21
CA ARG A 699 6.03 3.58 -44.43
C ARG A 699 7.15 3.48 -43.40
N ALA A 700 6.81 3.35 -42.11
CA ALA A 700 7.79 3.20 -41.03
C ALA A 700 8.58 1.89 -41.14
N LEU A 701 7.93 0.81 -41.60
CA LEU A 701 8.58 -0.47 -41.88
C LEU A 701 9.65 -0.34 -42.96
N GLU A 702 9.37 0.41 -44.03
CA GLU A 702 10.33 0.67 -45.10
C GLU A 702 11.56 1.46 -44.61
N GLU A 703 11.36 2.46 -43.75
CA GLU A 703 12.48 3.18 -43.13
C GLU A 703 13.27 2.29 -42.15
N THR A 704 12.57 1.47 -41.36
CA THR A 704 13.20 0.50 -40.44
C THR A 704 14.06 -0.50 -41.21
N ARG A 705 13.59 -0.99 -42.37
CA ARG A 705 14.37 -1.86 -43.25
C ARG A 705 15.65 -1.20 -43.71
N ARG A 706 15.57 0.04 -44.21
CA ARG A 706 16.76 0.79 -44.66
C ARG A 706 17.79 0.91 -43.55
N LEU A 707 17.36 1.24 -42.33
CA LEU A 707 18.24 1.36 -41.16
C LEU A 707 18.88 0.01 -40.78
N ILE A 708 18.10 -1.07 -40.68
CA ILE A 708 18.63 -2.40 -40.34
C ILE A 708 19.59 -2.94 -41.42
N THR A 709 19.32 -2.68 -42.69
CA THR A 709 20.20 -3.07 -43.80
C THR A 709 21.50 -2.26 -43.81
N ALA A 710 21.43 -0.96 -43.46
CA ALA A 710 22.60 -0.09 -43.34
C ALA A 710 23.41 -0.30 -42.04
N TYR A 711 22.85 -1.03 -41.06
CA TYR A 711 23.49 -1.28 -39.78
C TYR A 711 24.85 -1.97 -39.97
N PRO A 712 25.96 -1.46 -39.39
CA PRO A 712 27.28 -2.04 -39.53
C PRO A 712 27.25 -3.52 -39.13
N VAL A 713 27.75 -4.37 -40.02
CA VAL A 713 28.00 -5.77 -39.66
C VAL A 713 29.37 -5.79 -39.01
N ASP A 714 29.42 -6.05 -37.70
CA ASP A 714 30.68 -6.28 -37.01
C ASP A 714 31.43 -7.38 -37.75
N HIS A 715 32.52 -7.00 -38.42
CA HIS A 715 33.35 -7.93 -39.16
C HIS A 715 34.15 -8.75 -38.14
N VAL A 716 33.47 -9.74 -37.55
CA VAL A 716 34.12 -10.79 -36.76
C VAL A 716 35.07 -11.54 -37.68
N GLY A 717 36.34 -11.51 -37.31
CA GLY A 717 37.37 -12.32 -37.94
C GLY A 717 38.19 -11.60 -39.00
N GLY A 718 39.04 -10.69 -38.57
CA GLY A 718 40.40 -10.72 -39.11
C GLY A 718 40.97 -12.09 -38.76
N ALA A 719 41.27 -12.90 -39.78
CA ALA A 719 41.94 -14.20 -39.65
C ALA A 719 43.34 -14.01 -39.04
N GLY A 720 43.40 -13.81 -37.72
CA GLY A 720 44.60 -13.89 -36.91
C GLY A 720 44.83 -15.35 -36.58
N THR A 721 45.70 -15.98 -37.36
CA THR A 721 46.18 -17.34 -37.15
C THR A 721 46.73 -17.52 -35.72
N GLY A 722 46.10 -18.42 -34.96
CA GLY A 722 46.77 -19.26 -33.97
C GLY A 722 47.02 -18.67 -32.59
N ALA A 723 46.05 -18.84 -31.68
CA ALA A 723 46.29 -19.29 -30.30
C ALA A 723 44.95 -19.68 -29.69
N ALA A 724 44.76 -20.97 -29.41
CA ALA A 724 43.63 -21.49 -28.67
C ALA A 724 43.69 -20.97 -27.23
N VAL A 725 42.74 -20.11 -26.86
CA VAL A 725 42.42 -19.79 -25.47
C VAL A 725 40.91 -19.94 -25.35
N ASP A 726 40.50 -20.97 -24.62
CA ASP A 726 39.11 -21.28 -24.29
C ASP A 726 38.56 -20.19 -23.35
N SER A 727 37.99 -19.13 -23.92
CA SER A 727 37.21 -18.14 -23.17
C SER A 727 35.86 -17.98 -23.87
N GLU A 728 34.83 -18.58 -23.26
CA GLU A 728 33.42 -18.51 -23.64
C GLU A 728 32.85 -17.09 -23.43
N GLU A 729 33.43 -16.06 -24.05
CA GLU A 729 32.78 -14.74 -24.11
C GLU A 729 31.87 -14.68 -25.34
N VAL A 730 30.66 -15.18 -25.13
CA VAL A 730 29.47 -14.87 -25.94
C VAL A 730 29.16 -13.38 -25.75
N GLY A 731 29.17 -12.56 -26.80
CA GLY A 731 28.79 -11.15 -26.60
C GLY A 731 28.52 -10.26 -27.81
N GLU A 732 29.44 -10.13 -28.77
CA GLU A 732 29.44 -8.88 -29.56
C GLU A 732 28.77 -8.93 -30.95
N ASN A 733 28.34 -10.09 -31.47
CA ASN A 733 27.60 -10.16 -32.75
C ASN A 733 26.09 -9.85 -32.64
N GLY A 734 25.67 -9.15 -31.57
CA GLY A 734 24.28 -9.14 -31.10
C GLY A 734 23.35 -8.09 -31.70
N GLY A 735 23.85 -6.89 -32.06
CA GLY A 735 23.01 -5.71 -32.29
C GLY A 735 22.00 -5.88 -33.43
N LYS A 736 22.47 -6.14 -34.67
CA LYS A 736 21.58 -6.34 -35.83
C LYS A 736 20.63 -7.53 -35.64
N ALA A 737 21.12 -8.61 -35.03
CA ALA A 737 20.31 -9.78 -34.72
C ALA A 737 19.18 -9.46 -33.73
N GLU A 738 19.49 -8.68 -32.69
CA GLU A 738 18.50 -8.18 -31.72
C GLU A 738 17.47 -7.27 -32.39
N LEU A 739 17.88 -6.36 -33.29
CA LEU A 739 16.93 -5.51 -34.03
C LEU A 739 15.98 -6.35 -34.89
N LEU A 740 16.48 -7.37 -35.59
CA LEU A 740 15.66 -8.28 -36.39
C LEU A 740 14.68 -9.09 -35.54
N GLU A 741 15.14 -9.59 -34.40
CA GLU A 741 14.33 -10.31 -33.44
C GLU A 741 13.24 -9.42 -32.82
N ALA A 742 13.62 -8.20 -32.40
CA ALA A 742 12.69 -7.21 -31.88
C ALA A 742 11.64 -6.83 -32.93
N LEU A 743 12.05 -6.61 -34.19
CA LEU A 743 11.15 -6.30 -35.29
C LEU A 743 10.17 -7.45 -35.52
N PHE A 744 10.68 -8.68 -35.67
CA PHE A 744 9.82 -9.84 -35.90
C PHE A 744 8.80 -10.04 -34.77
N ASN A 745 9.24 -9.95 -33.51
CA ASN A 745 8.36 -10.08 -32.35
C ASN A 745 7.31 -8.96 -32.32
N GLU A 746 7.68 -7.72 -32.66
CA GLU A 746 6.73 -6.61 -32.71
C GLU A 746 5.64 -6.83 -33.77
N LEU A 747 6.01 -7.31 -34.97
CA LEU A 747 5.05 -7.64 -36.03
C LEU A 747 4.18 -8.82 -35.65
N LEU A 748 4.75 -9.86 -35.02
CA LEU A 748 4.03 -11.09 -34.75
C LEU A 748 3.11 -10.99 -33.53
N GLU A 749 3.58 -10.39 -32.44
CA GLU A 749 2.93 -10.47 -31.13
C GLU A 749 2.13 -9.22 -30.77
N LYS A 750 2.44 -8.05 -31.33
CA LYS A 750 1.88 -6.76 -30.87
C LYS A 750 1.07 -5.99 -31.91
N THR A 751 1.12 -6.36 -33.19
CA THR A 751 0.23 -5.76 -34.20
C THR A 751 -1.18 -6.36 -34.08
N GLY A 752 -2.21 -5.54 -34.25
CA GLY A 752 -3.60 -5.99 -34.30
C GLY A 752 -3.85 -6.90 -35.52
N ASP A 753 -4.85 -7.77 -35.46
CA ASP A 753 -5.09 -8.78 -36.51
C ASP A 753 -5.21 -8.19 -37.92
N ARG A 754 -5.82 -7.01 -38.02
CA ARG A 754 -5.99 -6.27 -39.28
C ARG A 754 -4.65 -5.78 -39.84
N GLU A 755 -3.80 -5.21 -39.00
CA GLU A 755 -2.47 -4.71 -39.34
C GLU A 755 -1.48 -5.87 -39.60
N LYS A 756 -1.62 -6.96 -38.85
CA LYS A 756 -0.73 -8.12 -38.83
C LYS A 756 -0.60 -8.78 -40.20
N GLU A 757 -1.68 -8.90 -40.95
CA GLU A 757 -1.62 -9.45 -42.31
C GLU A 757 -0.72 -8.60 -43.22
N ALA A 758 -0.89 -7.28 -43.22
CA ALA A 758 -0.08 -6.36 -44.00
C ALA A 758 1.40 -6.38 -43.57
N ALA A 759 1.64 -6.37 -42.26
CA ALA A 759 2.97 -6.45 -41.66
C ALA A 759 3.70 -7.77 -42.00
N MET A 760 3.00 -8.91 -41.95
CA MET A 760 3.59 -10.21 -42.27
C MET A 760 3.86 -10.36 -43.76
N ARG A 761 2.97 -9.87 -44.64
CA ARG A 761 3.24 -9.81 -46.09
C ARG A 761 4.48 -8.98 -46.39
N TRP A 762 4.63 -7.83 -45.71
CA TRP A 762 5.83 -7.01 -45.80
C TRP A 762 7.07 -7.78 -45.31
N TRP A 763 6.99 -8.46 -44.17
CA TRP A 763 8.10 -9.24 -43.63
C TRP A 763 8.58 -10.31 -44.61
N TYR A 764 7.68 -11.13 -45.16
CA TYR A 764 8.06 -12.17 -46.12
C TYR A 764 8.68 -11.62 -47.40
N LYS A 765 8.22 -10.45 -47.86
CA LYS A 765 8.77 -9.78 -49.04
C LYS A 765 10.22 -9.34 -48.83
N TYR A 766 10.54 -8.73 -47.69
CA TYR A 766 11.85 -8.11 -47.43
C TYR A 766 12.80 -8.92 -46.55
N ARG A 767 12.34 -10.04 -45.98
CA ARG A 767 13.14 -10.96 -45.16
C ARG A 767 14.48 -11.36 -45.80
N PRO A 768 14.57 -11.70 -47.11
CA PRO A 768 15.86 -12.07 -47.72
C PRO A 768 16.91 -10.96 -47.64
N GLU A 769 16.49 -9.70 -47.80
CA GLU A 769 17.37 -8.53 -47.73
C GLU A 769 17.83 -8.25 -46.30
N LEU A 770 16.95 -8.46 -45.32
CA LEU A 770 17.19 -8.21 -43.91
C LEU A 770 18.19 -9.21 -43.29
N ILE A 771 18.07 -10.49 -43.65
CA ILE A 771 18.88 -11.57 -43.07
C ILE A 771 20.25 -11.66 -43.75
N SER A 772 20.42 -11.12 -44.95
CA SER A 772 21.66 -11.20 -45.73
C SER A 772 22.26 -12.61 -45.64
N GLU A 773 21.52 -13.62 -46.09
CA GLU A 773 22.09 -14.96 -46.27
C GLU A 773 23.24 -14.81 -47.27
N LYS A 774 24.49 -14.82 -46.77
CA LYS A 774 25.64 -15.08 -47.63
C LYS A 774 25.38 -16.44 -48.23
N VAL A 775 24.88 -16.45 -49.48
CA VAL A 775 24.69 -17.66 -50.25
C VAL A 775 26.04 -18.38 -50.23
N PRO A 776 26.17 -19.53 -49.56
CA PRO A 776 27.43 -20.24 -49.53
C PRO A 776 27.81 -20.51 -50.98
N SER A 777 28.99 -20.05 -51.37
CA SER A 777 29.53 -20.23 -52.72
C SER A 777 29.53 -21.71 -53.05
N LYS A 778 28.64 -22.10 -53.97
CA LYS A 778 28.41 -23.44 -54.55
C LYS A 778 29.56 -24.43 -54.25
N GLY A 779 29.37 -25.26 -53.23
CA GLY A 779 30.36 -26.28 -52.83
C GLY A 779 29.82 -27.43 -51.99
N GLU A 780 28.76 -27.23 -51.20
CA GLU A 780 28.22 -28.29 -50.33
C GLU A 780 26.71 -28.47 -50.55
N GLN A 781 26.35 -29.66 -51.03
CA GLN A 781 24.99 -30.15 -51.21
C GLN A 781 24.38 -30.55 -49.86
N GLU A 782 23.16 -30.04 -49.64
CA GLU A 782 22.08 -30.60 -48.81
C GLU A 782 22.42 -31.09 -47.39
N VAL A 783 21.92 -30.39 -46.36
CA VAL A 783 20.88 -30.88 -45.43
C VAL A 783 20.25 -29.69 -44.70
N GLY A 784 18.92 -29.56 -44.79
CA GLY A 784 18.09 -28.96 -43.73
C GLY A 784 17.57 -27.54 -43.95
N ASN A 785 16.30 -27.43 -44.34
CA ASN A 785 15.48 -26.20 -44.41
C ASN A 785 15.15 -25.61 -43.01
N GLY A 786 16.09 -25.70 -42.06
CA GLY A 786 15.93 -25.34 -40.65
C GLY A 786 16.34 -23.91 -40.30
N GLY A 787 16.82 -23.10 -41.26
CA GLY A 787 17.61 -21.89 -40.99
C GLY A 787 17.00 -20.89 -39.98
N LEU A 788 15.75 -20.46 -40.18
CA LEU A 788 15.17 -19.39 -39.35
C LEU A 788 14.58 -19.89 -38.03
N PHE A 789 13.76 -20.95 -38.10
CA PHE A 789 13.15 -21.52 -36.91
C PHE A 789 14.21 -22.13 -36.01
N SER A 790 15.29 -22.72 -36.55
CA SER A 790 16.44 -23.16 -35.75
C SER A 790 17.19 -21.97 -35.16
N TRP A 791 17.41 -20.90 -35.92
CA TRP A 791 18.07 -19.69 -35.40
C TRP A 791 17.30 -19.06 -34.23
N PHE A 792 15.99 -18.84 -34.37
CA PHE A 792 15.15 -18.36 -33.27
C PHE A 792 14.99 -19.38 -32.16
N LYS A 793 14.87 -20.68 -32.45
CA LYS A 793 14.69 -21.73 -31.43
C LYS A 793 15.97 -21.95 -30.63
N ASN A 794 17.15 -21.87 -31.24
CA ASN A 794 18.44 -21.96 -30.56
C ASN A 794 18.68 -20.73 -29.67
N ARG A 795 18.32 -19.52 -30.13
CA ARG A 795 18.34 -18.32 -29.28
C ARG A 795 17.30 -18.36 -28.17
N ARG A 796 16.07 -18.79 -28.43
CA ARG A 796 15.01 -18.90 -27.41
C ARG A 796 15.31 -20.00 -26.38
N ALA A 797 16.08 -21.02 -26.75
CA ALA A 797 16.59 -22.04 -25.83
C ALA A 797 17.72 -21.50 -24.94
N GLY A 798 18.71 -20.78 -25.50
CA GLY A 798 19.78 -20.14 -24.73
C GLY A 798 19.27 -18.99 -23.85
N ALA A 799 18.47 -18.08 -24.43
CA ALA A 799 17.79 -17.02 -23.72
C ALA A 799 16.69 -17.53 -22.76
N GLY A 800 16.25 -18.79 -22.88
CA GLY A 800 15.33 -19.41 -21.92
C GLY A 800 16.04 -19.82 -20.61
N GLN A 801 17.36 -20.01 -20.67
CA GLN A 801 18.22 -20.29 -19.52
C GLN A 801 18.68 -18.98 -18.86
N GLU A 802 19.10 -18.00 -19.66
CA GLU A 802 19.31 -16.62 -19.18
C GLU A 802 18.00 -15.96 -18.71
N ARG A 803 16.83 -16.20 -19.32
CA ARG A 803 15.50 -15.83 -18.78
C ARG A 803 14.99 -16.81 -17.73
N ARG A 804 15.79 -17.73 -17.19
CA ARG A 804 15.46 -18.39 -15.92
C ARG A 804 16.23 -17.72 -14.80
N GLU A 805 17.49 -17.37 -15.05
CA GLU A 805 18.34 -16.61 -14.12
C GLU A 805 17.96 -15.13 -14.06
N GLN A 806 17.75 -14.47 -15.20
CA GLN A 806 17.13 -13.15 -15.28
C GLN A 806 15.64 -13.18 -14.97
N LYS A 807 14.92 -14.31 -15.02
CA LYS A 807 13.53 -14.34 -14.54
C LYS A 807 13.45 -14.58 -13.05
N GLU A 808 14.44 -15.23 -12.42
CA GLU A 808 14.64 -15.12 -10.96
C GLU A 808 15.01 -13.67 -10.57
N VAL A 809 15.88 -12.99 -11.34
CA VAL A 809 16.28 -11.60 -11.05
C VAL A 809 15.22 -10.55 -11.46
N VAL A 810 14.41 -10.79 -12.51
CA VAL A 810 13.36 -9.89 -13.06
C VAL A 810 11.95 -10.23 -12.56
N GLU A 811 11.63 -11.47 -12.14
CA GLU A 811 10.47 -11.69 -11.24
C GLU A 811 10.75 -11.09 -9.85
N GLU A 812 12.02 -10.89 -9.45
CA GLU A 812 12.41 -10.08 -8.29
C GLU A 812 12.55 -8.57 -8.55
N THR A 813 12.58 -8.06 -9.81
CA THR A 813 12.75 -6.61 -10.10
C THR A 813 11.78 -5.95 -11.06
N LEU A 814 10.88 -6.64 -11.78
CA LEU A 814 9.75 -6.07 -12.52
C LEU A 814 8.80 -7.16 -13.05
N PRO A 815 7.70 -7.43 -12.33
CA PRO A 815 6.42 -7.68 -12.98
C PRO A 815 5.35 -6.69 -12.50
N ASN A 816 4.46 -6.31 -13.43
CA ASN A 816 3.27 -5.47 -13.32
C ASN A 816 3.42 -3.95 -13.53
N LEU A 817 3.92 -3.56 -14.72
CA LEU A 817 3.37 -2.44 -15.51
C LEU A 817 2.25 -2.94 -16.44
N THR A 818 1.46 -3.91 -15.99
CA THR A 818 0.26 -4.39 -16.67
C THR A 818 -0.86 -3.43 -16.30
N LEU A 819 -1.34 -2.70 -17.31
CA LEU A 819 -2.70 -2.21 -17.46
C LEU A 819 -3.71 -3.25 -16.96
N SER A 820 -3.95 -3.27 -15.65
CA SER A 820 -5.04 -4.01 -15.05
C SER A 820 -6.19 -3.02 -14.98
N ARG A 821 -7.09 -3.16 -15.95
CA ARG A 821 -8.19 -2.25 -16.36
C ARG A 821 -7.82 -1.25 -17.47
N LEU A 822 -7.39 -1.79 -18.61
CA LEU A 822 -8.00 -1.47 -19.91
C LEU A 822 -8.85 -2.69 -20.34
#